data_AF-A0A351XCN8-F1
#
_entry.id   AF-A0A351XCN8-F1
#
_cell.length_a   1.000
_cell.length_b   1.000
_cell.length_c   1.000
_cell.angle_alpha   90.00
_cell.angle_beta   90.00
_cell.angle_gamma   90.00
#
_symmetry.space_group_name_H-M   'P 1'
#
loop_
_entity.id
_entity.type
_entity.pdbx_description
1 polymer ?
#
loop_
_entity_poly.entity_id
_entity_poly.type
_entity_poly.pdbx_seq_one_letter_code
_entity_poly.pdbx_strand_id
1 'polypeptide(L)'
;MVAGGVVSALFVLMLSLRGIAGFWTDYLWFDALGHENVFVSVFGAQVVLVVLFTLLFFGLLYGNLTVADRLAPPIRPPGPEEDLLRGYHLAVGHRTGLVRLVLSGLFALIAGLGVSGRWQEWLLFTNSVDFGITDAQFGRDLSFYVFRLPFMSFVIGWLFATLIIVLVLTTIFHYINGGIRLQSVGERVQPQVKAHLSVLLGLIALVRAGDYWLARFELTTSDRGAVIGATYTDVNAQLPATNLLILISLFAVVLLLVNIRRRGWVLPTLAVGLWAFVALVMGGIYPAVIQSLRVEPAESEKEELYIARNIEATRTAFGLDGITVVQLSDFDNRIDASDLRSSRGTVRNIRILDPQIVQGTFDRLQGEREYYTFADEMDTDRYTIDGETTQVLLGTRELEVNENRSWENQHVAFTHGYGVAMAPVSRVKGSGDPDFLVGDLPVLIDPSVDVILDRPQLYVGEGLNGYAVVGATRSEVDYTDENQETQEVRYADIGGEGGVGMGTLIRRAAFALRFGQLEPVISNFVTSDSRVFYVRDVRDRVEKLAPFLLFDADPYPVLIDGRILYVVDGYTTTDRYPYSQFASSGELPRASGLSRHRFNYVRNSVKATVDAFTGEVIFYVVDEGDPLVASYGQA
;
A
#
# COMPACT_ATOMS: atom_id res chain seq x y z
N MET A 1 -34.27 25.67 5.09
CA MET A 1 -33.91 24.39 5.74
C MET A 1 -34.30 23.18 4.90
N VAL A 2 -35.54 23.03 4.43
CA VAL A 2 -35.97 21.87 3.61
C VAL A 2 -35.21 21.77 2.26
N ALA A 3 -35.05 22.87 1.52
CA ALA A 3 -34.29 22.87 0.26
C ALA A 3 -32.81 22.49 0.45
N GLY A 4 -32.17 22.96 1.52
CA GLY A 4 -30.80 22.58 1.87
C GLY A 4 -30.67 21.10 2.27
N GLY A 5 -31.69 20.56 2.96
CA GLY A 5 -31.76 19.13 3.28
C GLY A 5 -31.93 18.24 2.04
N VAL A 6 -32.76 18.65 1.08
CA VAL A 6 -32.94 17.94 -0.20
C VAL A 6 -31.66 17.96 -1.04
N VAL A 7 -31.01 19.13 -1.15
CA VAL A 7 -29.72 19.24 -1.87
C VAL A 7 -28.64 18.39 -1.21
N SER A 8 -28.55 18.40 0.12
CA SER A 8 -27.59 17.57 0.86
C SER A 8 -27.87 16.08 0.69
N ALA A 9 -29.14 15.67 0.73
CA ALA A 9 -29.53 14.28 0.52
C ALA A 9 -29.23 13.80 -0.90
N LEU A 10 -29.52 14.63 -1.91
CA LEU A 10 -29.19 14.33 -3.31
C LEU A 10 -27.68 14.27 -3.54
N PHE A 11 -26.92 15.16 -2.91
CA PHE A 11 -25.46 15.15 -2.97
C PHE A 11 -24.88 13.88 -2.35
N VAL A 12 -25.34 13.49 -1.16
CA VAL A 12 -24.93 12.23 -0.51
C VAL A 12 -25.33 11.01 -1.35
N LEU A 13 -26.53 11.01 -1.91
CA LEU A 13 -26.98 9.94 -2.81
C LEU A 13 -26.10 9.85 -4.06
N MET A 14 -25.76 10.99 -4.67
CA MET A 14 -24.91 11.04 -5.85
C MET A 14 -23.50 10.52 -5.55
N LEU A 15 -22.91 10.94 -4.43
CA LEU A 15 -21.60 10.43 -3.99
C LEU A 15 -21.64 8.93 -3.72
N SER A 16 -22.71 8.44 -3.09
CA SER A 16 -22.92 7.01 -2.82
C SER A 16 -23.04 6.21 -4.13
N LEU A 17 -23.86 6.66 -5.08
CA LEU A 17 -24.01 6.02 -6.39
C LEU A 17 -22.71 6.04 -7.19
N ARG A 18 -21.95 7.14 -7.14
CA ARG A 18 -20.63 7.22 -7.78
C ARG A 18 -19.63 6.25 -7.15
N GLY A 19 -19.64 6.12 -5.82
CA GLY A 19 -18.82 5.14 -5.10
C GLY A 19 -19.17 3.69 -5.49
N ILE A 20 -20.45 3.35 -5.55
CA ILE A 20 -20.94 2.03 -5.97
C ILE A 20 -20.56 1.76 -7.43
N ALA A 21 -20.73 2.73 -8.32
CA ALA A 21 -20.35 2.62 -9.72
C ALA A 21 -18.83 2.44 -9.88
N GLY A 22 -18.03 3.18 -9.10
CA GLY A 22 -16.57 3.01 -9.04
C GLY A 22 -16.19 1.60 -8.61
N PHE A 23 -16.74 1.12 -7.49
CA PHE A 23 -16.51 -0.23 -6.98
C PHE A 23 -16.87 -1.33 -7.98
N TRP A 24 -18.05 -1.23 -8.60
CA TRP A 24 -18.50 -2.24 -9.56
C TRP A 24 -17.70 -2.21 -10.86
N THR A 25 -17.36 -1.01 -11.37
CA THR A 25 -16.52 -0.89 -12.56
C THR A 25 -15.11 -1.41 -12.28
N ASP A 26 -14.54 -1.15 -11.10
CA ASP A 26 -13.26 -1.74 -10.69
C ASP A 26 -13.33 -3.27 -10.69
N TYR A 27 -14.37 -3.88 -10.11
CA TYR A 27 -14.59 -5.33 -10.20
C TYR A 27 -14.60 -5.82 -11.65
N LEU A 28 -15.35 -5.15 -12.54
CA LEU A 28 -15.42 -5.52 -13.97
C LEU A 28 -14.07 -5.40 -14.68
N TRP A 29 -13.18 -4.55 -14.20
CA TRP A 29 -11.83 -4.40 -14.75
C TRP A 29 -10.88 -5.50 -14.30
N PHE A 30 -10.96 -5.94 -13.04
CA PHE A 30 -10.24 -7.13 -12.58
C PHE A 30 -10.72 -8.39 -13.33
N ASP A 31 -12.04 -8.55 -13.49
CA ASP A 31 -12.68 -9.62 -14.26
C ASP A 31 -12.21 -9.64 -15.72
N ALA A 32 -12.19 -8.47 -16.38
CA ALA A 32 -11.72 -8.35 -17.77
C ALA A 32 -10.25 -8.74 -17.99
N LEU A 33 -9.44 -8.79 -16.92
CA LEU A 33 -8.03 -9.18 -16.96
C LEU A 33 -7.77 -10.58 -16.40
N GLY A 34 -8.82 -11.30 -15.98
CA GLY A 34 -8.67 -12.61 -15.34
C GLY A 34 -8.13 -12.58 -13.90
N HIS A 35 -8.11 -11.40 -13.26
CA HIS A 35 -7.57 -11.18 -11.91
C HIS A 35 -8.66 -10.97 -10.85
N GLU A 36 -9.89 -11.43 -11.11
CA GLU A 36 -11.04 -11.34 -10.19
C GLU A 36 -10.75 -11.86 -8.76
N ASN A 37 -9.92 -12.90 -8.67
CA ASN A 37 -9.54 -13.52 -7.39
C ASN A 37 -8.80 -12.53 -6.49
N VAL A 38 -7.98 -11.64 -7.05
CA VAL A 38 -7.26 -10.63 -6.26
C VAL A 38 -8.23 -9.63 -5.64
N PHE A 39 -9.19 -9.14 -6.44
CA PHE A 39 -10.21 -8.21 -5.97
C PHE A 39 -11.06 -8.84 -4.85
N VAL A 40 -11.52 -10.07 -5.06
CA VAL A 40 -12.36 -10.79 -4.08
C VAL A 40 -11.59 -11.09 -2.80
N SER A 41 -10.30 -11.45 -2.90
CA SER A 41 -9.48 -11.77 -1.72
C SER A 41 -9.16 -10.54 -0.88
N VAL A 42 -8.74 -9.43 -1.51
CA VAL A 42 -8.48 -8.17 -0.81
C VAL A 42 -9.77 -7.61 -0.20
N PHE A 43 -10.85 -7.51 -0.99
CA PHE A 43 -12.13 -7.01 -0.49
C PHE A 43 -12.73 -7.93 0.58
N GLY A 44 -12.62 -9.24 0.39
CA GLY A 44 -13.04 -10.25 1.37
C GLY A 44 -12.33 -10.08 2.70
N ALA A 45 -11.00 -9.91 2.70
CA ALA A 45 -10.22 -9.63 3.90
C ALA A 45 -10.69 -8.33 4.59
N GLN A 46 -10.91 -7.26 3.84
CA GLN A 46 -11.43 -5.99 4.37
C GLN A 46 -12.80 -6.17 5.04
N VAL A 47 -13.74 -6.87 4.37
CA VAL A 47 -15.08 -7.13 4.91
C VAL A 47 -15.02 -8.00 6.16
N VAL A 48 -14.22 -9.07 6.15
CA VAL A 48 -14.05 -9.96 7.31
C VAL A 48 -13.53 -9.18 8.51
N LEU A 49 -12.50 -8.34 8.33
CA LEU A 49 -11.97 -7.49 9.39
C LEU A 49 -13.02 -6.51 9.91
N VAL A 50 -13.70 -5.77 9.03
CA VAL A 50 -14.73 -4.80 9.45
C VAL A 50 -15.82 -5.49 10.24
N VAL A 51 -16.35 -6.62 9.77
CA VAL A 51 -17.42 -7.37 10.44
C VAL A 51 -16.95 -7.89 11.79
N LEU A 52 -15.79 -8.56 11.83
CA LEU A 52 -15.24 -9.16 13.04
C LEU A 52 -15.02 -8.11 14.15
N PHE A 53 -14.34 -7.01 13.83
CA PHE A 53 -14.01 -5.98 14.81
C PHE A 53 -15.23 -5.12 15.19
N THR A 54 -16.20 -4.93 14.28
CA THR A 54 -17.50 -4.32 14.60
C THR A 54 -18.25 -5.17 15.62
N LEU A 55 -18.38 -6.48 15.37
CA LEU A 55 -19.11 -7.38 16.27
C LEU A 55 -18.41 -7.50 17.62
N LEU A 56 -17.08 -7.56 17.64
CA LEU A 56 -16.29 -7.61 18.87
C LEU A 56 -16.47 -6.34 19.70
N PHE A 57 -16.33 -5.16 19.07
CA PHE A 57 -16.54 -3.87 19.75
C PHE A 57 -17.97 -3.73 20.26
N PHE A 58 -18.95 -4.07 19.42
CA PHE A 58 -20.36 -4.05 19.78
C PHE A 58 -20.64 -4.93 21.00
N GLY A 59 -20.16 -6.18 20.98
CA GLY A 59 -20.33 -7.12 22.08
C GLY A 59 -19.71 -6.61 23.39
N LEU A 60 -18.49 -6.04 23.32
CA LEU A 60 -17.82 -5.45 24.46
C LEU A 60 -18.58 -4.26 25.02
N LEU A 61 -18.92 -3.26 24.19
CA LEU A 61 -19.60 -2.06 24.67
C LEU A 61 -21.02 -2.34 25.13
N TYR A 62 -21.82 -3.04 24.32
CA TYR A 62 -23.21 -3.38 24.64
C TYR A 62 -23.29 -4.23 25.91
N GLY A 63 -22.39 -5.21 26.07
CA GLY A 63 -22.29 -6.03 27.27
C GLY A 63 -22.03 -5.19 28.53
N ASN A 64 -21.04 -4.29 28.47
CA ASN A 64 -20.69 -3.44 29.61
C ASN A 64 -21.78 -2.40 29.94
N LEU A 65 -22.42 -1.78 28.94
CA LEU A 65 -23.56 -0.88 29.17
C LEU A 65 -24.77 -1.62 29.74
N THR A 66 -24.98 -2.87 29.34
CA THR A 66 -26.04 -3.72 29.90
C THR A 66 -25.79 -4.06 31.36
N VAL A 67 -24.54 -4.36 31.73
CA VAL A 67 -24.15 -4.55 33.13
C VAL A 67 -24.32 -3.25 33.92
N ALA A 68 -23.92 -2.11 33.37
CA ALA A 68 -24.06 -0.82 34.03
C ALA A 68 -25.53 -0.46 34.35
N ASP A 69 -26.46 -0.74 33.45
CA ASP A 69 -27.90 -0.59 33.73
C ASP A 69 -28.42 -1.55 34.79
N ARG A 70 -27.98 -2.81 34.78
CA ARG A 70 -28.42 -3.80 35.77
C ARG A 70 -27.93 -3.49 37.18
N LEU A 71 -26.78 -2.82 37.30
CA LEU A 71 -26.20 -2.39 38.57
C LEU A 71 -26.71 -1.01 39.02
N ALA A 72 -27.59 -0.36 38.23
CA ALA A 72 -28.16 0.93 38.59
C ALA A 72 -29.11 0.81 39.80
N PRO A 73 -29.15 1.80 40.71
CA PRO A 73 -30.04 1.77 41.86
C PRO A 73 -31.51 1.82 41.41
N PRO A 74 -32.41 0.98 41.97
CA PRO A 74 -33.81 0.91 41.56
C PRO A 74 -34.61 2.18 41.91
N ILE A 75 -34.18 2.93 42.92
CA ILE A 75 -34.77 4.22 43.32
C ILE A 75 -33.64 5.26 43.29
N ARG A 76 -33.84 6.32 42.52
CA ARG A 76 -32.92 7.46 42.43
C ARG A 76 -33.31 8.51 43.49
N PRO A 77 -32.52 8.73 44.54
CA PRO A 77 -32.74 9.76 45.54
C PRO A 77 -32.67 11.16 44.90
N PRO A 78 -33.55 12.08 45.30
CA PRO A 78 -33.55 13.44 44.77
C PRO A 78 -32.26 14.19 45.14
N GLY A 79 -31.74 14.99 44.21
CA GLY A 79 -30.55 15.83 44.39
C GLY A 79 -30.19 16.63 43.14
N PRO A 80 -29.21 17.55 43.22
CA PRO A 80 -28.86 18.46 42.11
C PRO A 80 -28.49 17.75 40.81
N GLU A 81 -27.83 16.59 40.90
CA GLU A 81 -27.44 15.76 39.75
C GLU A 81 -28.66 15.14 39.05
N GLU A 82 -29.67 14.70 39.81
CA GLU A 82 -30.92 14.15 39.26
C GLU A 82 -31.77 15.25 38.62
N ASP A 83 -31.75 16.48 39.15
CA ASP A 83 -32.47 17.61 38.55
C ASP A 83 -31.88 18.02 37.19
N LEU A 84 -30.55 17.93 37.01
CA LEU A 84 -29.86 18.16 35.74
C LEU A 84 -30.14 17.06 34.71
N LEU A 85 -30.22 15.81 35.15
CA LEU A 85 -30.43 14.65 34.28
C LEU A 85 -31.92 14.28 34.10
N ARG A 86 -32.84 14.92 34.83
CA ARG A 86 -34.29 14.65 34.78
C ARG A 86 -34.83 14.69 33.35
N GLY A 87 -34.42 15.68 32.55
CA GLY A 87 -34.85 15.80 31.15
C GLY A 87 -34.40 14.61 30.29
N TYR A 88 -33.17 14.15 30.47
CA TYR A 88 -32.66 12.95 29.81
C TYR A 88 -33.39 11.68 30.27
N HIS A 89 -33.58 11.50 31.59
CA HIS A 89 -34.29 10.34 32.14
C HIS A 89 -35.76 10.26 31.69
N LEU A 90 -36.45 11.39 31.57
CA LEU A 90 -37.81 11.45 31.06
C LEU A 90 -37.88 11.15 29.55
N ALA A 91 -36.91 11.65 28.77
CA ALA A 91 -36.85 11.42 27.33
C ALA A 91 -36.46 9.98 26.97
N VAL A 92 -35.53 9.38 27.72
CA VAL A 92 -35.06 8.01 27.52
C VAL A 92 -36.04 7.01 28.12
N GLY A 93 -36.53 7.23 29.34
CA GLY A 93 -37.57 6.42 29.98
C GLY A 93 -37.32 4.90 29.87
N HIS A 94 -38.29 4.18 29.29
CA HIS A 94 -38.20 2.73 29.03
C HIS A 94 -37.33 2.34 27.82
N ARG A 95 -36.78 3.32 27.09
CA ARG A 95 -35.99 3.12 25.85
C ARG A 95 -34.49 3.00 26.10
N THR A 96 -34.04 2.81 27.35
CA THR A 96 -32.61 2.59 27.68
C THR A 96 -31.99 1.45 26.88
N GLY A 97 -32.75 0.37 26.63
CA GLY A 97 -32.34 -0.72 25.75
C GLY A 97 -32.03 -0.28 24.32
N LEU A 98 -32.86 0.58 23.74
CA LEU A 98 -32.69 1.12 22.40
C LEU A 98 -31.53 2.11 22.35
N VAL A 99 -31.38 2.98 23.35
CA VAL A 99 -30.25 3.93 23.44
C VAL A 99 -28.92 3.18 23.48
N ARG A 100 -28.80 2.12 24.30
CA ARG A 100 -27.59 1.29 24.34
C ARG A 100 -27.31 0.61 23.00
N LEU A 101 -28.35 0.08 22.35
CA LEU A 101 -28.20 -0.60 21.07
C LEU A 101 -27.72 0.38 19.99
N VAL A 102 -28.36 1.55 19.88
CA VAL A 102 -28.00 2.58 18.90
C VAL A 102 -26.60 3.13 19.19
N LEU A 103 -26.29 3.46 20.44
CA LEU A 103 -24.98 3.97 20.84
C LEU A 103 -23.88 2.93 20.57
N SER A 104 -24.09 1.68 20.99
CA SER A 104 -23.11 0.61 20.77
C SER A 104 -22.94 0.32 19.29
N GLY A 105 -24.03 0.29 18.52
CA GLY A 105 -23.99 0.08 17.07
C GLY A 105 -23.25 1.20 16.34
N LEU A 106 -23.48 2.46 16.71
CA LEU A 106 -22.81 3.61 16.11
C LEU A 106 -21.30 3.58 16.37
N PHE A 107 -20.88 3.40 17.62
CA PHE A 107 -19.46 3.32 17.96
C PHE A 107 -18.80 2.07 17.36
N ALA A 108 -19.49 0.94 17.34
CA ALA A 108 -18.99 -0.29 16.73
C ALA A 108 -18.75 -0.14 15.22
N LEU A 109 -19.67 0.50 14.51
CA LEU A 109 -19.52 0.75 13.07
C LEU A 109 -18.30 1.63 12.79
N ILE A 110 -18.10 2.70 13.57
CA ILE A 110 -16.92 3.58 13.45
C ILE A 110 -15.64 2.80 13.76
N ALA A 111 -15.63 2.03 14.85
CA ALA A 111 -14.46 1.25 15.27
C ALA A 111 -14.08 0.15 14.27
N GLY A 112 -15.06 -0.51 13.65
CA GLY A 112 -14.82 -1.58 12.68
C GLY A 112 -14.42 -1.06 11.30
N LEU A 113 -15.05 0.00 10.80
CA LEU A 113 -14.69 0.60 9.50
C LEU A 113 -13.23 1.08 9.47
N GLY A 114 -12.70 1.55 10.60
CA GLY A 114 -11.29 1.97 10.70
C GLY A 114 -10.27 0.83 10.58
N VAL A 115 -10.70 -0.44 10.61
CA VAL A 115 -9.81 -1.61 10.53
C VAL A 115 -9.62 -2.11 9.10
N SER A 116 -10.44 -1.68 8.14
CA SER A 116 -10.35 -2.16 6.75
C SER A 116 -8.97 -1.97 6.12
N GLY A 117 -8.24 -0.91 6.49
CA GLY A 117 -6.88 -0.64 6.03
C GLY A 117 -5.83 -1.65 6.50
N ARG A 118 -6.16 -2.57 7.42
CA ARG A 118 -5.24 -3.58 7.98
C ARG A 118 -5.29 -4.93 7.25
N TRP A 119 -5.78 -4.93 6.02
CA TRP A 119 -5.95 -6.15 5.22
C TRP A 119 -4.61 -6.78 4.86
N GLN A 120 -3.56 -6.00 4.60
CA GLN A 120 -2.22 -6.52 4.30
C GLN A 120 -1.63 -7.27 5.49
N GLU A 121 -1.67 -6.68 6.70
CA GLU A 121 -1.18 -7.36 7.90
C GLU A 121 -1.99 -8.62 8.21
N TRP A 122 -3.30 -8.62 7.92
CA TRP A 122 -4.14 -9.81 8.06
C TRP A 122 -3.75 -10.92 7.08
N LEU A 123 -3.58 -10.60 5.79
CA LEU A 123 -3.22 -11.60 4.77
C LEU A 123 -1.84 -12.20 5.04
N LEU A 124 -0.85 -11.38 5.40
CA LEU A 124 0.48 -11.87 5.81
C LEU A 124 0.40 -12.72 7.08
N PHE A 125 -0.43 -12.33 8.05
CA PHE A 125 -0.62 -13.09 9.29
C PHE A 125 -1.20 -14.48 9.04
N THR A 126 -2.20 -14.60 8.16
CA THR A 126 -2.87 -15.88 7.86
C THR A 126 -2.09 -16.77 6.91
N ASN A 127 -1.31 -16.18 6.00
CA ASN A 127 -0.55 -16.88 4.95
C ASN A 127 0.95 -16.80 5.18
N SER A 128 1.37 -16.76 6.45
CA SER A 128 2.78 -16.62 6.82
C SER A 128 3.58 -17.85 6.38
N VAL A 129 4.72 -17.62 5.73
CA VAL A 129 5.73 -18.65 5.44
C VAL A 129 6.98 -18.43 6.29
N ASP A 130 7.82 -19.46 6.46
CA ASP A 130 9.06 -19.33 7.23
C ASP A 130 10.15 -18.66 6.38
N PHE A 131 10.97 -17.80 7.00
CA PHE A 131 12.16 -17.23 6.35
C PHE A 131 13.33 -18.23 6.34
N GLY A 132 13.33 -19.20 7.26
CA GLY A 132 14.42 -20.15 7.43
C GLY A 132 15.64 -19.55 8.15
N ILE A 133 15.53 -18.31 8.62
CA ILE A 133 16.57 -17.57 9.34
C ILE A 133 15.97 -17.17 10.69
N THR A 134 16.73 -17.31 11.77
CA THR A 134 16.29 -16.96 13.12
C THR A 134 16.99 -15.72 13.65
N ASP A 135 16.28 -14.91 14.42
CA ASP A 135 16.83 -13.73 15.07
C ASP A 135 17.89 -14.09 16.13
N ALA A 136 18.94 -13.27 16.24
CA ALA A 136 20.09 -13.55 17.09
C ALA A 136 19.85 -13.38 18.61
N GLN A 137 18.69 -12.82 19.03
CA GLN A 137 18.42 -12.54 20.45
C GLN A 137 17.36 -13.46 21.06
N PHE A 138 16.30 -13.76 20.33
CA PHE A 138 15.13 -14.52 20.79
C PHE A 138 14.99 -15.89 20.10
N GLY A 139 15.80 -16.18 19.07
CA GLY A 139 15.80 -17.47 18.37
C GLY A 139 14.48 -17.77 17.64
N ARG A 140 13.77 -16.73 17.20
CA ARG A 140 12.52 -16.80 16.45
C ARG A 140 12.80 -16.59 14.97
N ASP A 141 12.10 -17.36 14.13
CA ASP A 141 12.16 -17.17 12.69
C ASP A 141 11.72 -15.74 12.31
N LEU A 142 12.35 -15.16 11.28
CA LEU A 142 12.05 -13.80 10.85
C LEU A 142 10.58 -13.60 10.41
N SER A 143 9.89 -14.67 10.00
CA SER A 143 8.44 -14.69 9.73
C SER A 143 7.61 -14.18 10.91
N PHE A 144 8.05 -14.42 12.14
CA PHE A 144 7.37 -13.91 13.32
C PHE A 144 7.34 -12.38 13.33
N TYR A 145 8.45 -11.74 12.95
CA TYR A 145 8.61 -10.28 12.98
C TYR A 145 7.95 -9.60 11.78
N VAL A 146 8.08 -10.20 10.60
CA VAL A 146 7.57 -9.62 9.35
C VAL A 146 6.08 -9.87 9.18
N PHE A 147 5.60 -11.09 9.48
CA PHE A 147 4.21 -11.49 9.18
C PHE A 147 3.28 -11.44 10.39
N ARG A 148 3.75 -11.88 11.57
CA ARG A 148 2.85 -12.12 12.71
C ARG A 148 2.77 -10.97 13.70
N LEU A 149 3.93 -10.41 14.07
CA LEU A 149 4.06 -9.36 15.06
C LEU A 149 3.23 -8.11 14.72
N PRO A 150 3.19 -7.60 13.47
CA PRO A 150 2.43 -6.39 13.15
C PRO A 150 0.94 -6.53 13.43
N PHE A 151 0.33 -7.64 13.01
CA PHE A 151 -1.09 -7.89 13.26
C PHE A 151 -1.37 -8.14 14.75
N MET A 152 -0.52 -8.90 15.45
CA MET A 152 -0.67 -9.12 16.90
C MET A 152 -0.57 -7.81 17.70
N SER A 153 0.42 -6.95 17.39
CA SER A 153 0.59 -5.63 17.99
C SER A 153 -0.62 -4.74 17.69
N PHE A 154 -1.13 -4.76 16.46
CA PHE A 154 -2.36 -4.05 16.08
C PHE A 154 -3.57 -4.51 16.91
N VAL A 155 -3.81 -5.82 17.04
CA VAL A 155 -4.95 -6.36 17.80
C VAL A 155 -4.89 -5.95 19.27
N ILE A 156 -3.69 -6.03 19.88
CA ILE A 156 -3.50 -5.61 21.28
C ILE A 156 -3.72 -4.10 21.45
N GLY A 157 -3.17 -3.27 20.55
CA GLY A 157 -3.38 -1.82 20.56
C GLY A 157 -4.86 -1.44 20.37
N TRP A 158 -5.55 -2.09 19.42
CA TRP A 158 -6.98 -1.90 19.17
C TRP A 158 -7.82 -2.32 20.38
N LEU A 159 -7.50 -3.45 21.01
CA LEU A 159 -8.21 -3.94 22.18
C LEU A 159 -7.99 -3.00 23.39
N PHE A 160 -6.78 -2.49 23.57
CA PHE A 160 -6.48 -1.50 24.60
C PHE A 160 -7.32 -0.22 24.40
N ALA A 161 -7.29 0.35 23.19
CA ALA A 161 -8.09 1.54 22.86
C ALA A 161 -9.59 1.30 23.05
N THR A 162 -10.08 0.13 22.62
CA THR A 162 -11.47 -0.29 22.79
C THR A 162 -11.85 -0.36 24.27
N LEU A 163 -11.05 -1.00 25.10
CA LEU A 163 -11.33 -1.12 26.54
C LEU A 163 -11.29 0.23 27.25
N ILE A 164 -10.43 1.17 26.83
CA ILE A 164 -10.41 2.54 27.36
C ILE A 164 -11.71 3.28 26.99
N ILE A 165 -12.15 3.21 25.73
CA ILE A 165 -13.42 3.81 25.29
C ILE A 165 -14.59 3.18 26.05
N VAL A 166 -14.63 1.85 26.15
CA VAL A 166 -15.65 1.12 26.91
C VAL A 166 -15.63 1.54 28.38
N LEU A 167 -14.46 1.67 29.01
CA LEU A 167 -14.33 2.15 30.39
C LEU A 167 -14.92 3.56 30.55
N VAL A 168 -14.56 4.48 29.66
CA VAL A 168 -15.05 5.88 29.71
C VAL A 168 -16.57 5.92 29.52
N LEU A 169 -17.09 5.30 28.46
CA LEU A 169 -18.53 5.27 28.17
C LEU A 169 -19.32 4.58 29.28
N THR A 170 -18.81 3.46 29.81
CA THR A 170 -19.42 2.75 30.94
C THR A 170 -19.40 3.59 32.21
N THR A 171 -18.33 4.35 32.47
CA THR A 171 -18.23 5.27 33.62
C THR A 171 -19.25 6.41 33.49
N ILE A 172 -19.36 7.02 32.31
CA ILE A 172 -20.38 8.04 32.01
C ILE A 172 -21.77 7.46 32.22
N PHE A 173 -22.02 6.23 31.76
CA PHE A 173 -23.31 5.58 31.92
C PHE A 173 -23.64 5.27 33.39
N HIS A 174 -22.65 4.87 34.20
CA HIS A 174 -22.81 4.74 35.65
C HIS A 174 -23.10 6.07 36.34
N TYR A 175 -22.53 7.18 35.86
CA TYR A 175 -22.85 8.52 36.34
C TYR A 175 -24.29 8.91 35.99
N ILE A 176 -24.68 8.77 34.72
CA ILE A 176 -26.04 9.04 34.24
C ILE A 176 -27.08 8.22 35.02
N ASN A 177 -26.84 6.93 35.20
CA ASN A 177 -27.76 6.04 35.91
C ASN A 177 -27.78 6.22 37.44
N GLY A 178 -26.92 7.10 37.99
CA GLY A 178 -26.88 7.42 39.42
C GLY A 178 -26.11 6.42 40.29
N GLY A 179 -25.26 5.59 39.69
CA GLY A 179 -24.31 4.68 40.36
C GLY A 179 -23.02 5.37 40.82
N ILE A 180 -22.67 6.51 40.19
CA ILE A 180 -21.60 7.44 40.61
C ILE A 180 -22.26 8.79 40.90
N ARG A 181 -21.98 9.37 42.07
CA ARG A 181 -22.47 10.69 42.49
C ARG A 181 -21.34 11.52 43.09
N LEU A 182 -21.15 12.73 42.60
CA LEU A 182 -20.06 13.60 43.01
C LEU A 182 -20.42 14.43 44.25
N GLN A 183 -21.71 14.77 44.41
CA GLN A 183 -22.22 15.69 45.43
C GLN A 183 -22.98 15.02 46.59
N SER A 184 -22.89 13.70 46.78
CA SER A 184 -23.61 12.99 47.84
C SER A 184 -22.92 13.03 49.21
N VAL A 185 -23.69 13.22 50.30
CA VAL A 185 -23.26 13.02 51.70
C VAL A 185 -23.33 11.52 52.02
N GLY A 186 -22.27 10.76 51.70
CA GLY A 186 -22.22 9.30 51.85
C GLY A 186 -21.23 8.61 50.89
N GLU A 187 -21.45 7.33 50.57
CA GLU A 187 -20.66 6.63 49.55
C GLU A 187 -20.91 7.23 48.15
N ARG A 188 -19.93 7.99 47.64
CA ARG A 188 -19.97 8.63 46.30
C ARG A 188 -20.05 7.65 45.13
N VAL A 189 -19.63 6.40 45.31
CA VAL A 189 -19.68 5.36 44.28
C VAL A 189 -20.10 4.04 44.91
N GLN A 190 -21.10 3.39 44.32
CA GLN A 190 -21.61 2.12 44.84
C GLN A 190 -20.57 1.00 44.75
N PRO A 191 -20.53 0.04 45.69
CA PRO A 191 -19.55 -1.05 45.69
C PRO A 191 -19.57 -1.90 44.41
N GLN A 192 -20.74 -2.14 43.81
CA GLN A 192 -20.88 -2.91 42.58
C GLN A 192 -20.30 -2.18 41.37
N VAL A 193 -20.44 -0.84 41.33
CA VAL A 193 -19.84 0.00 40.28
C VAL A 193 -18.31 -0.02 40.41
N LYS A 194 -17.77 0.09 41.64
CA LYS A 194 -16.33 -0.05 41.89
C LYS A 194 -15.81 -1.41 41.40
N ALA A 195 -16.53 -2.49 41.66
CA ALA A 195 -16.16 -3.83 41.21
C ALA A 195 -16.15 -3.93 39.67
N HIS A 196 -17.19 -3.43 39.00
CA HIS A 196 -17.27 -3.44 37.53
C HIS A 196 -16.13 -2.62 36.88
N LEU A 197 -15.88 -1.40 37.38
CA LEU A 197 -14.76 -0.58 36.88
C LEU A 197 -13.40 -1.22 37.21
N SER A 198 -13.25 -1.90 38.34
CA SER A 198 -12.02 -2.64 38.68
C SER A 198 -11.78 -3.82 37.72
N VAL A 199 -12.83 -4.52 37.28
CA VAL A 199 -12.72 -5.57 36.26
C VAL A 199 -12.26 -5.00 34.93
N LEU A 200 -12.86 -3.89 34.47
CA LEU A 200 -12.45 -3.22 33.24
C LEU A 200 -10.99 -2.75 33.29
N LEU A 201 -10.58 -2.12 34.39
CA LEU A 201 -9.18 -1.74 34.63
C LEU A 201 -8.25 -2.96 34.66
N GLY A 202 -8.72 -4.08 35.23
CA GLY A 202 -7.98 -5.35 35.25
C GLY A 202 -7.77 -5.91 33.85
N LEU A 203 -8.80 -5.89 33.00
CA LEU A 203 -8.67 -6.28 31.59
C LEU A 203 -7.70 -5.37 30.84
N ILE A 204 -7.75 -4.05 31.06
CA ILE A 204 -6.80 -3.09 30.48
C ILE A 204 -5.36 -3.43 30.91
N ALA A 205 -5.14 -3.69 32.20
CA ALA A 205 -3.83 -4.08 32.71
C ALA A 205 -3.34 -5.41 32.13
N LEU A 206 -4.23 -6.36 31.88
CA LEU A 206 -3.91 -7.64 31.24
C LEU A 206 -3.50 -7.45 29.79
N VAL A 207 -4.26 -6.68 29.02
CA VAL A 207 -3.94 -6.35 27.62
C VAL A 207 -2.59 -5.64 27.56
N ARG A 208 -2.32 -4.76 28.51
CA ARG A 208 -1.04 -4.06 28.61
C ARG A 208 0.13 -4.99 28.96
N ALA A 209 -0.09 -6.04 29.76
CA ALA A 209 0.93 -7.08 29.96
C ALA A 209 1.26 -7.80 28.64
N GLY A 210 0.24 -8.06 27.80
CA GLY A 210 0.41 -8.59 26.45
C GLY A 210 1.19 -7.64 25.52
N ASP A 211 0.89 -6.34 25.59
CA ASP A 211 1.61 -5.30 24.85
C ASP A 211 3.11 -5.29 25.22
N TYR A 212 3.44 -5.27 26.52
CA TYR A 212 4.83 -5.36 26.95
C TYR A 212 5.50 -6.68 26.53
N TRP A 213 4.75 -7.79 26.49
CA TRP A 213 5.28 -9.06 26.01
C TRP A 213 5.72 -8.98 24.55
N LEU A 214 4.93 -8.34 23.69
CA LEU A 214 5.27 -8.09 22.28
C LEU A 214 6.36 -7.04 22.09
N ALA A 215 6.34 -5.97 22.90
CA ALA A 215 7.32 -4.87 22.83
C ALA A 215 8.78 -5.33 22.99
N ARG A 216 9.01 -6.51 23.59
CA ARG A 216 10.35 -7.12 23.67
C ARG A 216 10.90 -7.48 22.29
N PHE A 217 10.04 -7.97 21.40
CA PHE A 217 10.43 -8.34 20.04
C PHE A 217 10.61 -7.10 19.16
N GLU A 218 9.86 -6.03 19.39
CA GLU A 218 10.02 -4.76 18.67
C GLU A 218 11.39 -4.10 18.91
N LEU A 219 12.13 -4.51 19.96
CA LEU A 219 13.51 -4.07 20.17
C LEU A 219 14.43 -4.44 19.00
N THR A 220 14.13 -5.50 18.24
CA THR A 220 14.96 -5.91 17.10
C THR A 220 14.88 -4.94 15.92
N THR A 221 13.97 -3.97 15.93
CA THR A 221 13.86 -2.90 14.92
C THR A 221 13.94 -1.51 15.57
N SER A 222 14.51 -1.43 16.77
CA SER A 222 14.75 -0.17 17.51
C SER A 222 15.70 0.74 16.73
N ASP A 223 15.41 2.05 16.73
CA ASP A 223 16.23 3.10 16.10
C ASP A 223 16.96 4.00 17.12
N ARG A 224 16.97 3.60 18.40
CA ARG A 224 17.49 4.42 19.50
C ARG A 224 19.02 4.45 19.65
N GLY A 225 19.73 3.49 19.05
CA GLY A 225 21.16 3.32 19.24
C GLY A 225 22.00 3.71 18.02
N ALA A 226 23.28 3.32 18.02
CA ALA A 226 24.22 3.59 16.93
C ALA A 226 23.83 2.92 15.60
N VAL A 227 23.07 1.83 15.67
CA VAL A 227 22.57 1.05 14.54
C VAL A 227 21.12 0.63 14.79
N ILE A 228 20.40 0.27 13.73
CA ILE A 228 19.06 -0.32 13.88
C ILE A 228 19.15 -1.70 14.50
N GLY A 229 18.33 -1.93 15.53
CA GLY A 229 18.20 -3.21 16.21
C GLY A 229 18.40 -3.11 17.72
N ALA A 230 18.33 -4.25 18.39
CA ALA A 230 18.48 -4.29 19.85
C ALA A 230 19.96 -4.13 20.22
N THR A 231 20.32 -2.93 20.66
CA THR A 231 21.68 -2.55 21.12
C THR A 231 22.00 -3.06 22.52
N TYR A 232 23.21 -2.81 23.02
CA TYR A 232 23.62 -3.23 24.36
C TYR A 232 22.64 -2.74 25.43
N THR A 233 22.25 -1.46 25.37
CA THR A 233 21.30 -0.87 26.31
C THR A 233 19.91 -1.50 26.16
N ASP A 234 19.46 -1.80 24.94
CA ASP A 234 18.17 -2.44 24.74
C ASP A 234 18.12 -3.84 25.36
N VAL A 235 19.17 -4.63 25.17
CA VAL A 235 19.21 -6.02 25.68
C VAL A 235 19.46 -6.07 27.19
N ASN A 236 20.35 -5.23 27.72
CA ASN A 236 20.78 -5.32 29.11
C ASN A 236 20.02 -4.39 30.07
N ALA A 237 19.29 -3.40 29.55
CA ALA A 237 18.50 -2.49 30.38
C ALA A 237 17.01 -2.50 30.00
N GLN A 238 16.68 -2.22 28.73
CA GLN A 238 15.29 -2.09 28.29
C GLN A 238 14.53 -3.42 28.38
N LEU A 239 15.13 -4.54 27.98
CA LEU A 239 14.48 -5.84 28.02
C LEU A 239 14.16 -6.29 29.47
N PRO A 240 15.09 -6.20 30.45
CA PRO A 240 14.76 -6.37 31.86
C PRO A 240 13.66 -5.44 32.37
N ALA A 241 13.70 -4.15 31.99
CA ALA A 241 12.67 -3.18 32.33
C ALA A 241 11.28 -3.60 31.82
N THR A 242 11.19 -4.00 30.55
CA THR A 242 9.95 -4.49 29.94
C THR A 242 9.46 -5.76 30.63
N ASN A 243 10.35 -6.71 30.98
CA ASN A 243 9.98 -7.91 31.74
C ASN A 243 9.42 -7.57 33.13
N LEU A 244 9.98 -6.58 33.82
CA LEU A 244 9.45 -6.09 35.09
C LEU A 244 8.06 -5.47 34.92
N LEU A 245 7.84 -4.71 33.85
CA LEU A 245 6.54 -4.12 33.55
C LEU A 245 5.46 -5.18 33.30
N ILE A 246 5.80 -6.29 32.62
CA ILE A 246 4.89 -7.43 32.49
C ILE A 246 4.46 -7.94 33.87
N LEU A 247 5.42 -8.18 34.77
CA LEU A 247 5.14 -8.66 36.12
C LEU A 247 4.27 -7.69 36.92
N ILE A 248 4.55 -6.39 36.84
CA ILE A 248 3.78 -5.35 37.54
C ILE A 248 2.37 -5.23 36.97
N SER A 249 2.21 -5.30 35.64
CA SER A 249 0.89 -5.31 35.01
C SER A 249 0.08 -6.53 35.44
N LEU A 250 0.66 -7.73 35.46
CA LEU A 250 0.00 -8.93 35.98
C LEU A 250 -0.35 -8.80 37.47
N PHE A 251 0.54 -8.20 38.28
CA PHE A 251 0.25 -7.91 39.68
C PHE A 251 -0.89 -6.91 39.85
N ALA A 252 -0.96 -5.88 39.00
CA ALA A 252 -2.06 -4.93 38.97
C ALA A 252 -3.40 -5.61 38.63
N VAL A 253 -3.41 -6.57 37.68
CA VAL A 253 -4.60 -7.41 37.40
C VAL A 253 -5.07 -8.10 38.68
N VAL A 254 -4.16 -8.76 39.41
CA VAL A 254 -4.49 -9.47 40.65
C VAL A 254 -5.02 -8.50 41.72
N LEU A 255 -4.38 -7.34 41.92
CA LEU A 255 -4.84 -6.33 42.88
C LEU A 255 -6.25 -5.81 42.55
N LEU A 256 -6.53 -5.54 41.28
CA LEU A 256 -7.82 -5.06 40.81
C LEU A 256 -8.92 -6.11 40.96
N LEU A 257 -8.59 -7.39 40.72
CA LEU A 257 -9.51 -8.51 40.98
C LEU A 257 -9.78 -8.70 42.49
N VAL A 258 -8.76 -8.55 43.35
CA VAL A 258 -8.94 -8.59 44.81
C VAL A 258 -9.81 -7.42 45.30
N ASN A 259 -9.71 -6.26 44.63
CA ASN A 259 -10.55 -5.11 44.94
C ASN A 259 -12.05 -5.36 44.72
N ILE A 260 -12.45 -6.36 43.93
CA ILE A 260 -13.86 -6.77 43.80
C ILE A 260 -14.46 -7.12 45.17
N ARG A 261 -13.66 -7.68 46.09
CA ARG A 261 -14.10 -8.02 47.45
C ARG A 261 -13.87 -6.90 48.48
N ARG A 262 -13.03 -5.90 48.17
CA ARG A 262 -12.69 -4.79 49.09
C ARG A 262 -13.29 -3.49 48.58
N ARG A 263 -14.19 -2.86 49.35
CA ARG A 263 -15.05 -1.75 48.89
C ARG A 263 -14.35 -0.37 48.72
N GLY A 264 -13.02 -0.34 48.54
CA GLY A 264 -12.20 0.88 48.50
C GLY A 264 -11.66 1.26 47.11
N TRP A 265 -11.14 2.48 46.99
CA TRP A 265 -10.41 2.97 45.79
C TRP A 265 -8.88 2.87 45.93
N VAL A 266 -8.38 2.54 47.13
CA VAL A 266 -6.95 2.52 47.43
C VAL A 266 -6.19 1.54 46.53
N LEU A 267 -6.71 0.32 46.33
CA LEU A 267 -6.01 -0.70 45.53
C LEU A 267 -5.96 -0.34 44.04
N PRO A 268 -7.05 0.12 43.39
CA PRO A 268 -6.99 0.61 42.01
C PRO A 268 -6.05 1.79 41.81
N THR A 269 -6.13 2.82 42.68
CA THR A 269 -5.25 4.00 42.57
C THR A 269 -3.79 3.62 42.77
N LEU A 270 -3.49 2.75 43.75
CA LEU A 270 -2.14 2.26 43.99
C LEU A 270 -1.63 1.43 42.80
N ALA A 271 -2.45 0.53 42.27
CA ALA A 271 -2.07 -0.32 41.14
C ALA A 271 -1.75 0.51 39.88
N VAL A 272 -2.65 1.44 39.52
CA VAL A 272 -2.46 2.32 38.36
C VAL A 272 -1.30 3.29 38.59
N GLY A 273 -1.22 3.90 39.78
CA GLY A 273 -0.17 4.86 40.12
C GLY A 273 1.23 4.24 40.17
N LEU A 274 1.37 3.07 40.81
CA LEU A 274 2.63 2.33 40.83
C LEU A 274 3.03 1.88 39.43
N TRP A 275 2.07 1.35 38.66
CA TRP A 275 2.34 0.92 37.29
C TRP A 275 2.80 2.10 36.42
N ALA A 276 2.12 3.24 36.46
CA ALA A 276 2.52 4.44 35.73
C ALA A 276 3.89 4.98 36.17
N PHE A 277 4.16 4.99 37.48
CA PHE A 277 5.46 5.38 38.02
C PHE A 277 6.59 4.48 37.52
N VAL A 278 6.42 3.16 37.61
CA VAL A 278 7.45 2.21 37.16
C VAL A 278 7.61 2.26 35.64
N ALA A 279 6.54 2.41 34.87
CA ALA A 279 6.61 2.58 33.42
C ALA A 279 7.45 3.82 33.03
N LEU A 280 7.25 4.95 33.71
CA LEU A 280 8.02 6.17 33.47
C LEU A 280 9.51 6.00 33.83
N VAL A 281 9.79 5.44 35.01
CA VAL A 281 11.16 5.28 35.49
C VAL A 281 11.93 4.25 34.68
N MET A 282 11.34 3.08 34.47
CA MET A 282 12.01 1.96 33.80
C MET A 282 12.03 2.10 32.28
N GLY A 283 11.08 2.84 31.69
CA GLY A 283 11.03 3.05 30.24
C GLY A 283 11.89 4.21 29.73
N GLY A 284 12.24 5.19 30.58
CA GLY A 284 13.02 6.36 30.15
C GLY A 284 14.30 6.58 30.95
N ILE A 285 14.20 6.65 32.27
CA ILE A 285 15.34 7.03 33.13
C ILE A 285 16.38 5.91 33.19
N TYR A 286 15.95 4.67 33.41
CA TYR A 286 16.87 3.54 33.60
C TYR A 286 17.75 3.26 32.37
N PRO A 287 17.21 3.15 31.13
CA PRO A 287 18.03 2.97 29.93
C PRO A 287 19.01 4.13 29.70
N ALA A 288 18.57 5.38 29.91
CA ALA A 288 19.42 6.55 29.72
C ALA A 288 20.63 6.59 30.66
N VAL A 289 20.44 6.14 31.92
CA VAL A 289 21.54 6.01 32.89
C VAL A 289 22.54 4.93 32.46
N ILE A 290 22.06 3.79 31.96
CA ILE A 290 22.95 2.73 31.46
C ILE A 290 23.71 3.18 30.22
N GLN A 291 23.04 3.86 29.28
CA GLN A 291 23.66 4.40 28.08
C GLN A 291 24.81 5.36 28.42
N SER A 292 24.51 6.39 29.21
CA SER A 292 25.49 7.46 29.54
C SER A 292 26.64 7.01 30.44
N LEU A 293 26.39 6.10 31.39
CA LEU A 293 27.42 5.72 32.38
C LEU A 293 28.21 4.46 32.02
N ARG A 294 27.69 3.60 31.13
CA ARG A 294 28.30 2.29 30.83
C ARG A 294 28.56 2.05 29.35
N VAL A 295 27.70 2.53 28.46
CA VAL A 295 27.87 2.30 27.01
C VAL A 295 28.73 3.39 26.38
N GLU A 296 28.35 4.66 26.47
CA GLU A 296 29.10 5.78 25.87
C GLU A 296 30.61 5.79 26.23
N PRO A 297 31.04 5.47 27.47
CA PRO A 297 32.48 5.42 27.80
C PRO A 297 33.26 4.27 27.15
N ALA A 298 32.59 3.20 26.70
CA ALA A 298 33.20 1.98 26.16
C ALA A 298 32.39 1.42 24.97
N GLU A 299 31.89 2.31 24.11
CA GLU A 299 30.86 1.99 23.12
C GLU A 299 31.35 0.96 22.09
N SER A 300 32.60 1.10 21.63
CA SER A 300 33.21 0.19 20.66
C SER A 300 33.26 -1.27 21.12
N GLU A 301 33.53 -1.52 22.40
CA GLU A 301 33.54 -2.88 22.97
C GLU A 301 32.11 -3.38 23.27
N LYS A 302 31.24 -2.50 23.79
CA LYS A 302 29.89 -2.90 24.23
C LYS A 302 28.92 -3.10 23.07
N GLU A 303 29.07 -2.34 22.00
CA GLU A 303 28.21 -2.39 20.82
C GLU A 303 28.74 -3.31 19.72
N GLU A 304 29.99 -3.81 19.80
CA GLU A 304 30.62 -4.64 18.75
C GLU A 304 29.71 -5.77 18.25
N LEU A 305 29.18 -6.58 19.17
CA LEU A 305 28.29 -7.70 18.84
C LEU A 305 26.99 -7.25 18.15
N TYR A 306 26.42 -6.14 18.59
CA TYR A 306 25.13 -5.64 18.09
C TYR A 306 25.30 -4.97 16.72
N ILE A 307 26.41 -4.27 16.52
CA ILE A 307 26.83 -3.74 15.21
C ILE A 307 27.10 -4.89 14.24
N ALA A 308 27.79 -5.95 14.66
CA ALA A 308 28.03 -7.11 13.80
C ALA A 308 26.71 -7.78 13.34
N ARG A 309 25.73 -7.94 14.25
CA ARG A 309 24.39 -8.43 13.92
C ARG A 309 23.69 -7.53 12.90
N ASN A 310 23.79 -6.21 13.07
CA ASN A 310 23.20 -5.26 12.12
C ASN A 310 23.86 -5.35 10.74
N ILE A 311 25.18 -5.41 10.66
CA ILE A 311 25.91 -5.53 9.39
C ILE A 311 25.50 -6.81 8.66
N GLU A 312 25.47 -7.95 9.35
CA GLU A 312 25.07 -9.24 8.78
C GLU A 312 23.61 -9.23 8.31
N ALA A 313 22.69 -8.74 9.16
CA ALA A 313 21.28 -8.62 8.83
C ALA A 313 21.04 -7.67 7.65
N THR A 314 21.73 -6.53 7.61
CA THR A 314 21.62 -5.55 6.51
C THR A 314 22.14 -6.16 5.22
N ARG A 315 23.31 -6.81 5.24
CA ARG A 315 23.85 -7.45 4.03
C ARG A 315 22.89 -8.49 3.48
N THR A 316 22.35 -9.34 4.35
CA THR A 316 21.36 -10.34 3.97
C THR A 316 20.07 -9.69 3.49
N ALA A 317 19.48 -8.75 4.24
CA ALA A 317 18.19 -8.14 3.92
C ALA A 317 18.17 -7.35 2.60
N PHE A 318 19.33 -6.91 2.12
CA PHE A 318 19.50 -6.23 0.83
C PHE A 318 20.17 -7.09 -0.26
N GLY A 319 20.49 -8.35 0.02
CA GLY A 319 21.15 -9.26 -0.92
C GLY A 319 22.61 -8.88 -1.25
N LEU A 320 23.25 -8.10 -0.38
CA LEU A 320 24.64 -7.64 -0.52
C LEU A 320 25.67 -8.70 -0.14
N ASP A 321 25.22 -9.82 0.41
CA ASP A 321 26.01 -11.02 0.69
C ASP A 321 26.23 -11.89 -0.56
N GLY A 322 25.39 -11.74 -1.60
CA GLY A 322 25.51 -12.43 -2.89
C GLY A 322 26.35 -11.70 -3.96
N ILE A 323 26.98 -10.56 -3.64
CA ILE A 323 27.71 -9.76 -4.62
C ILE A 323 29.13 -10.28 -4.85
N THR A 324 29.57 -10.31 -6.10
CA THR A 324 30.97 -10.58 -6.45
C THR A 324 31.73 -9.26 -6.51
N VAL A 325 32.65 -9.05 -5.57
CA VAL A 325 33.52 -7.87 -5.56
C VAL A 325 34.72 -8.12 -6.48
N VAL A 326 34.80 -7.36 -7.58
CA VAL A 326 35.92 -7.41 -8.51
C VAL A 326 36.75 -6.14 -8.38
N GLN A 327 37.99 -6.29 -7.93
CA GLN A 327 38.94 -5.18 -7.87
C GLN A 327 39.66 -5.08 -9.22
N LEU A 328 39.30 -4.10 -10.07
CA LEU A 328 40.12 -3.79 -11.24
C LEU A 328 41.41 -3.09 -10.77
N SER A 329 42.57 -3.71 -11.03
CA SER A 329 43.88 -3.21 -10.61
C SER A 329 44.87 -3.02 -11.76
N ASP A 330 44.72 -3.76 -12.87
CA ASP A 330 45.56 -3.68 -14.06
C ASP A 330 44.77 -3.15 -15.27
N PHE A 331 44.64 -1.82 -15.37
CA PHE A 331 44.15 -1.18 -16.59
C PHE A 331 45.32 -0.85 -17.51
N ASP A 332 45.34 -1.41 -18.73
CA ASP A 332 46.17 -0.84 -19.78
C ASP A 332 45.48 0.44 -20.30
N ASN A 333 46.10 1.58 -20.03
CA ASN A 333 45.60 2.89 -20.47
C ASN A 333 45.95 3.19 -21.94
N ARG A 334 46.56 2.24 -22.66
CA ARG A 334 46.91 2.37 -24.08
C ARG A 334 46.06 1.42 -24.91
N ILE A 335 45.09 1.97 -25.63
CA ILE A 335 44.28 1.21 -26.59
C ILE A 335 45.02 1.16 -27.92
N ASP A 336 45.20 -0.04 -28.47
CA ASP A 336 45.75 -0.24 -29.81
C ASP A 336 44.70 -0.75 -30.82
N ALA A 337 45.11 -0.86 -32.09
CA ALA A 337 44.22 -1.29 -33.15
C ALA A 337 43.82 -2.77 -33.06
N SER A 338 44.59 -3.61 -32.38
CA SER A 338 44.24 -5.00 -32.11
C SER A 338 43.14 -5.09 -31.05
N ASP A 339 43.20 -4.26 -30.01
CA ASP A 339 42.18 -4.19 -28.95
C ASP A 339 40.81 -3.80 -29.49
N LEU A 340 40.77 -2.82 -30.40
CA LEU A 340 39.53 -2.40 -31.06
C LEU A 340 38.94 -3.51 -31.95
N ARG A 341 39.79 -4.32 -32.59
CA ARG A 341 39.35 -5.42 -33.45
C ARG A 341 38.90 -6.63 -32.66
N SER A 342 39.49 -6.91 -31.50
CA SER A 342 39.04 -7.98 -30.60
C SER A 342 37.81 -7.58 -29.80
N SER A 343 37.59 -6.28 -29.58
CA SER A 343 36.48 -5.74 -28.79
C SER A 343 35.36 -5.14 -29.64
N ARG A 344 35.09 -5.73 -30.81
CA ARG A 344 34.06 -5.23 -31.75
C ARG A 344 32.69 -5.03 -31.10
N GLY A 345 32.28 -5.96 -30.23
CA GLY A 345 31.04 -5.84 -29.47
C GLY A 345 31.00 -4.59 -28.61
N THR A 346 32.09 -4.28 -27.89
CA THR A 346 32.19 -3.05 -27.10
C THR A 346 32.15 -1.81 -27.99
N VAL A 347 32.94 -1.78 -29.07
CA VAL A 347 33.00 -0.62 -29.98
C VAL A 347 31.65 -0.32 -30.63
N ARG A 348 30.90 -1.35 -31.02
CA ARG A 348 29.54 -1.20 -31.57
C ARG A 348 28.52 -0.67 -30.55
N ASN A 349 28.82 -0.73 -29.26
CA ASN A 349 27.92 -0.36 -28.17
C ASN A 349 28.41 0.86 -27.37
N ILE A 350 29.41 1.59 -27.88
CA ILE A 350 29.81 2.87 -27.29
C ILE A 350 28.64 3.84 -27.48
N ARG A 351 28.00 4.20 -26.38
CA ARG A 351 26.85 5.10 -26.35
C ARG A 351 27.28 6.52 -26.73
N ILE A 352 26.77 7.00 -27.85
CA ILE A 352 26.88 8.39 -28.33
C ILE A 352 25.55 9.12 -28.11
N LEU A 353 24.42 8.40 -28.21
CA LEU A 353 23.09 8.91 -27.90
C LEU A 353 22.81 8.79 -26.39
N ASP A 354 22.57 9.90 -25.71
CA ASP A 354 22.23 9.92 -24.30
C ASP A 354 20.69 9.80 -24.11
N PRO A 355 20.18 8.75 -23.43
CA PRO A 355 18.75 8.57 -23.20
C PRO A 355 18.09 9.75 -22.48
N GLN A 356 18.83 10.49 -21.65
CA GLN A 356 18.31 11.61 -20.85
C GLN A 356 18.17 12.91 -21.64
N ILE A 357 18.69 12.97 -22.87
CA ILE A 357 18.78 14.21 -23.66
C ILE A 357 18.13 14.05 -25.04
N VAL A 358 18.13 12.85 -25.62
CA VAL A 358 17.76 12.65 -27.03
C VAL A 358 16.25 12.70 -27.29
N GLN A 359 15.42 12.67 -26.25
CA GLN A 359 13.95 12.67 -26.31
C GLN A 359 13.39 13.74 -27.27
N GLY A 360 13.81 15.00 -27.13
CA GLY A 360 13.28 16.08 -28.00
C GLY A 360 13.67 15.93 -29.48
N THR A 361 14.69 15.11 -29.78
CA THR A 361 15.02 14.73 -31.16
C THR A 361 14.11 13.63 -31.68
N PHE A 362 13.72 12.67 -30.83
CA PHE A 362 12.71 11.67 -31.15
C PHE A 362 11.34 12.33 -31.41
N ASP A 363 10.88 13.23 -30.54
CA ASP A 363 9.63 13.98 -30.76
C ASP A 363 9.65 14.71 -32.11
N ARG A 364 10.73 15.45 -32.39
CA ARG A 364 10.86 16.24 -33.62
C ARG A 364 10.88 15.38 -34.88
N LEU A 365 11.60 14.26 -34.86
CA LEU A 365 11.86 13.45 -36.05
C LEU A 365 10.92 12.27 -36.23
N GLN A 366 10.24 11.84 -35.17
CA GLN A 366 9.47 10.59 -35.15
C GLN A 366 8.09 10.77 -34.54
N GLY A 367 7.84 11.82 -33.74
CA GLY A 367 6.49 12.15 -33.31
C GLY A 367 5.61 12.48 -34.52
N GLU A 368 6.18 13.18 -35.52
CA GLU A 368 5.62 13.52 -36.83
C GLU A 368 4.29 14.31 -36.80
N ARG A 369 3.60 14.41 -35.66
CA ARG A 369 2.28 15.04 -35.47
C ARG A 369 2.13 15.60 -34.04
N GLU A 370 1.21 16.54 -33.87
CA GLU A 370 0.98 17.27 -32.60
C GLU A 370 0.35 16.44 -31.46
N TYR A 371 0.02 15.17 -31.69
CA TYR A 371 -0.67 14.32 -30.72
C TYR A 371 0.11 13.07 -30.32
N TYR A 372 1.35 12.92 -30.81
CA TYR A 372 2.27 11.89 -30.35
C TYR A 372 3.44 12.51 -29.61
N THR A 373 3.82 11.87 -28.51
CA THR A 373 4.96 12.24 -27.68
C THR A 373 5.71 10.99 -27.25
N PHE A 374 7.00 11.11 -26.97
CA PHE A 374 7.80 10.08 -26.33
C PHE A 374 7.99 10.38 -24.83
N ALA A 375 8.21 9.35 -24.02
CA ALA A 375 8.54 9.51 -22.60
C ALA A 375 9.76 10.43 -22.39
N ASP A 376 9.79 11.14 -21.25
CA ASP A 376 10.83 12.15 -20.94
C ASP A 376 12.26 11.59 -20.95
N GLU A 377 12.42 10.31 -20.57
CA GLU A 377 13.67 9.56 -20.64
C GLU A 377 13.48 8.40 -21.64
N MET A 378 14.45 8.22 -22.55
CA MET A 378 14.37 7.14 -23.54
C MET A 378 14.91 5.82 -22.97
N ASP A 379 14.28 4.71 -23.34
CA ASP A 379 14.69 3.40 -22.87
C ASP A 379 15.91 2.85 -23.60
N THR A 380 16.68 2.02 -22.88
CA THR A 380 17.80 1.30 -23.48
C THR A 380 17.54 -0.20 -23.46
N ASP A 381 17.72 -0.85 -24.60
CA ASP A 381 17.55 -2.31 -24.73
C ASP A 381 18.60 -2.89 -25.71
N ARG A 382 18.54 -4.19 -25.97
CA ARG A 382 19.45 -4.93 -26.86
C ARG A 382 18.69 -5.77 -27.87
N TYR A 383 18.92 -5.48 -29.15
CA TYR A 383 18.35 -6.24 -30.26
C TYR A 383 19.44 -6.83 -31.16
N THR A 384 19.08 -7.86 -31.92
CA THR A 384 19.96 -8.43 -32.94
C THR A 384 19.92 -7.55 -34.19
N ILE A 385 21.05 -6.91 -34.49
CA ILE A 385 21.21 -6.04 -35.66
C ILE A 385 22.39 -6.56 -36.49
N ASP A 386 22.13 -6.92 -37.75
CA ASP A 386 23.10 -7.60 -38.62
C ASP A 386 23.70 -8.88 -37.99
N GLY A 387 22.86 -9.64 -37.28
CA GLY A 387 23.25 -10.90 -36.62
C GLY A 387 24.04 -10.73 -35.31
N GLU A 388 24.18 -9.51 -34.79
CA GLU A 388 24.99 -9.20 -33.60
C GLU A 388 24.17 -8.39 -32.59
N THR A 389 24.32 -8.72 -31.30
CA THR A 389 23.64 -8.01 -30.22
C THR A 389 24.13 -6.56 -30.13
N THR A 390 23.22 -5.62 -30.38
CA THR A 390 23.49 -4.19 -30.41
C THR A 390 22.54 -3.47 -29.47
N GLN A 391 23.09 -2.57 -28.66
CA GLN A 391 22.35 -1.71 -27.77
C GLN A 391 21.65 -0.62 -28.59
N VAL A 392 20.38 -0.42 -28.29
CA VAL A 392 19.53 0.59 -28.93
C VAL A 392 18.93 1.51 -27.87
N LEU A 393 18.57 2.70 -28.31
CA LEU A 393 17.55 3.51 -27.66
C LEU A 393 16.22 3.25 -28.36
N LEU A 394 15.16 3.11 -27.58
CA LEU A 394 13.81 3.04 -28.11
C LEU A 394 12.83 3.83 -27.25
N GLY A 395 11.69 4.17 -27.84
CA GLY A 395 10.54 4.70 -27.13
C GLY A 395 9.28 4.48 -27.94
N THR A 396 8.14 4.50 -27.26
CA THR A 396 6.80 4.36 -27.85
C THR A 396 6.22 5.72 -28.21
N ARG A 397 5.43 5.77 -29.30
CA ARG A 397 4.67 7.01 -29.62
C ARG A 397 3.40 7.02 -28.80
N GLU A 398 3.45 7.62 -27.63
CA GLU A 398 2.31 7.76 -26.73
C GLU A 398 1.35 8.84 -27.22
N LEU A 399 0.07 8.65 -26.94
CA LEU A 399 -0.98 9.61 -27.33
C LEU A 399 -1.09 10.75 -26.31
N GLU A 400 -0.89 11.98 -26.77
CA GLU A 400 -1.15 13.21 -26.01
C GLU A 400 -2.41 13.92 -26.53
N VAL A 401 -3.51 13.82 -25.76
CA VAL A 401 -4.80 14.39 -26.17
C VAL A 401 -5.02 15.78 -25.59
N ASN A 402 -5.34 16.75 -26.44
CA ASN A 402 -5.71 18.10 -26.02
C ASN A 402 -7.11 18.14 -25.34
N GLU A 403 -7.15 18.61 -24.09
CA GLU A 403 -8.37 18.71 -23.27
C GLU A 403 -9.44 19.70 -23.80
N ASN A 404 -9.12 20.55 -24.77
CA ASN A 404 -10.08 21.52 -25.34
C ASN A 404 -10.94 20.96 -26.49
N ARG A 405 -10.83 19.67 -26.79
CA ARG A 405 -11.58 19.00 -27.86
C ARG A 405 -12.93 18.46 -27.35
N SER A 406 -13.80 18.05 -28.28
CA SER A 406 -15.08 17.41 -27.93
C SER A 406 -14.86 16.03 -27.30
N TRP A 407 -15.83 15.56 -26.50
CA TRP A 407 -15.82 14.21 -25.91
C TRP A 407 -15.57 13.11 -26.94
N GLU A 408 -16.22 13.22 -28.10
CA GLU A 408 -16.05 12.27 -29.21
C GLU A 408 -14.61 12.22 -29.71
N ASN A 409 -13.97 13.39 -29.88
CA ASN A 409 -12.57 13.41 -30.31
C ASN A 409 -11.65 12.84 -29.21
N GLN A 410 -11.89 13.17 -27.94
CA GLN A 410 -11.01 12.76 -26.84
C GLN A 410 -11.12 11.29 -26.47
N HIS A 411 -12.32 10.71 -26.58
CA HIS A 411 -12.59 9.38 -26.03
C HIS A 411 -13.01 8.35 -27.07
N VAL A 412 -13.32 8.74 -28.32
CA VAL A 412 -13.77 7.81 -29.37
C VAL A 412 -12.88 7.85 -30.60
N ALA A 413 -12.40 9.04 -30.99
CA ALA A 413 -11.53 9.17 -32.16
C ALA A 413 -10.05 8.90 -31.83
N PHE A 414 -9.51 9.63 -30.86
CA PHE A 414 -8.10 9.50 -30.44
C PHE A 414 -8.03 8.58 -29.22
N THR A 415 -7.81 7.28 -29.47
CA THR A 415 -7.93 6.23 -28.44
C THR A 415 -6.61 5.56 -28.09
N HIS A 416 -5.58 5.63 -28.93
CA HIS A 416 -4.32 4.91 -28.78
C HIS A 416 -3.11 5.69 -29.32
N GLY A 417 -1.91 5.32 -28.84
CA GLY A 417 -0.61 5.67 -29.42
C GLY A 417 -0.26 4.75 -30.60
N TYR A 418 0.90 4.95 -31.26
CA TYR A 418 1.25 4.14 -32.45
C TYR A 418 2.73 3.80 -32.62
N GLY A 419 3.08 2.53 -32.40
CA GLY A 419 4.38 1.95 -32.70
C GLY A 419 5.51 2.47 -31.83
N VAL A 420 6.74 2.18 -32.27
CA VAL A 420 7.97 2.59 -31.59
C VAL A 420 8.93 3.29 -32.54
N ALA A 421 9.85 4.07 -32.00
CA ALA A 421 11.04 4.52 -32.69
C ALA A 421 12.26 3.88 -32.02
N MET A 422 13.21 3.37 -32.81
CA MET A 422 14.40 2.68 -32.33
C MET A 422 15.63 3.12 -33.12
N ALA A 423 16.69 3.49 -32.42
CA ALA A 423 17.99 3.83 -33.01
C ALA A 423 19.15 3.20 -32.22
N PRO A 424 20.18 2.65 -32.88
CA PRO A 424 21.37 2.15 -32.19
C PRO A 424 22.08 3.26 -31.43
N VAL A 425 22.51 2.97 -30.20
CA VAL A 425 23.11 3.99 -29.32
C VAL A 425 24.41 4.59 -29.85
N SER A 426 25.07 3.89 -30.77
CA SER A 426 26.39 4.20 -31.32
C SER A 426 26.35 4.79 -32.74
N ARG A 427 25.16 4.94 -33.35
CA ARG A 427 25.00 5.40 -34.73
C ARG A 427 24.21 6.69 -34.83
N VAL A 428 24.77 7.63 -35.58
CA VAL A 428 24.12 8.87 -36.01
C VAL A 428 24.33 9.06 -37.51
N LYS A 429 23.39 9.74 -38.16
CA LYS A 429 23.51 10.16 -39.55
C LYS A 429 24.56 11.26 -39.68
N GLY A 430 24.95 11.60 -40.91
CA GLY A 430 25.91 12.70 -41.16
C GLY A 430 25.44 14.07 -40.63
N SER A 431 24.13 14.24 -40.40
CA SER A 431 23.54 15.43 -39.77
C SER A 431 23.73 15.48 -38.24
N GLY A 432 24.09 14.35 -37.61
CA GLY A 432 24.11 14.18 -36.16
C GLY A 432 22.79 13.64 -35.57
N ASP A 433 21.74 13.49 -36.38
CA ASP A 433 20.47 12.89 -35.94
C ASP A 433 20.63 11.37 -35.69
N PRO A 434 19.82 10.77 -34.80
CA PRO A 434 19.78 9.32 -34.62
C PRO A 434 19.54 8.56 -35.94
N ASP A 435 20.23 7.43 -36.09
CA ASP A 435 20.02 6.51 -37.21
C ASP A 435 18.88 5.53 -36.89
N PHE A 436 17.63 5.98 -37.08
CA PHE A 436 16.45 5.16 -36.82
C PHE A 436 16.38 3.92 -37.73
N LEU A 437 16.23 2.75 -37.11
CA LEU A 437 16.02 1.46 -37.79
C LEU A 437 14.59 0.96 -37.66
N VAL A 438 13.88 1.38 -36.62
CA VAL A 438 12.43 1.24 -36.52
C VAL A 438 11.89 2.65 -36.35
N GLY A 439 10.93 3.05 -37.18
CA GLY A 439 10.49 4.43 -37.21
C GLY A 439 9.34 4.72 -38.16
N ASP A 440 8.99 5.98 -38.28
CA ASP A 440 8.01 6.56 -39.21
C ASP A 440 6.55 6.06 -39.04
N LEU A 441 5.65 6.58 -39.87
CA LEU A 441 4.21 6.28 -39.89
C LEU A 441 3.75 5.96 -41.33
N PRO A 442 3.34 4.71 -41.64
CA PRO A 442 3.30 3.54 -40.76
C PRO A 442 4.70 3.09 -40.32
N VAL A 443 4.79 2.25 -39.29
CA VAL A 443 6.09 1.79 -38.77
C VAL A 443 6.85 1.03 -39.85
N LEU A 444 8.03 1.52 -40.18
CA LEU A 444 9.01 0.89 -41.06
C LEU A 444 10.08 0.23 -40.19
N ILE A 445 10.43 -1.01 -40.53
CA ILE A 445 11.50 -1.78 -39.88
C ILE A 445 12.59 -2.05 -40.91
N ASP A 446 13.81 -1.63 -40.62
CA ASP A 446 14.98 -1.91 -41.43
C ASP A 446 15.27 -3.43 -41.43
N PRO A 447 15.52 -4.07 -42.58
CA PRO A 447 15.78 -5.52 -42.67
C PRO A 447 17.00 -6.01 -41.87
N SER A 448 17.88 -5.11 -41.42
CA SER A 448 19.01 -5.45 -40.54
C SER A 448 18.57 -5.79 -39.12
N VAL A 449 17.37 -5.39 -38.69
CA VAL A 449 16.82 -5.64 -37.36
C VAL A 449 15.91 -6.86 -37.37
N ASP A 450 16.22 -7.84 -36.54
CA ASP A 450 15.42 -9.08 -36.41
C ASP A 450 14.22 -8.85 -35.48
N VAL A 451 13.25 -8.05 -35.93
CA VAL A 451 12.03 -7.67 -35.20
C VAL A 451 10.83 -7.69 -36.13
N ILE A 452 9.67 -8.06 -35.58
CA ILE A 452 8.36 -7.98 -36.24
C ILE A 452 7.46 -7.13 -35.35
N LEU A 453 6.61 -6.30 -35.95
CA LEU A 453 5.58 -5.53 -35.26
C LEU A 453 4.25 -5.65 -36.01
N ASP A 454 3.38 -6.53 -35.54
CA ASP A 454 2.07 -6.79 -36.14
C ASP A 454 0.98 -5.89 -35.51
N ARG A 455 1.19 -5.47 -34.26
CA ARG A 455 0.25 -4.67 -33.46
C ARG A 455 0.92 -3.39 -32.96
N PRO A 456 1.01 -2.34 -33.80
CA PRO A 456 1.61 -1.08 -33.38
C PRO A 456 0.72 -0.27 -32.42
N GLN A 457 -0.59 -0.52 -32.34
CA GLN A 457 -1.50 0.32 -31.56
C GLN A 457 -1.29 0.19 -30.04
N LEU A 458 -1.11 1.32 -29.34
CA LEU A 458 -0.91 1.39 -27.89
C LEU A 458 -2.14 1.95 -27.17
N TYR A 459 -3.02 1.08 -26.69
CA TYR A 459 -4.16 1.46 -25.85
C TYR A 459 -3.78 1.66 -24.38
N VAL A 460 -2.68 1.02 -23.96
CA VAL A 460 -2.02 1.11 -22.66
C VAL A 460 -0.55 1.45 -22.91
N GLY A 461 -0.02 2.36 -22.11
CA GLY A 461 1.30 2.96 -22.34
C GLY A 461 1.68 3.87 -21.18
N GLU A 462 2.77 4.61 -21.32
CA GLU A 462 3.28 5.46 -20.24
C GLU A 462 2.63 6.85 -20.27
N GLY A 463 2.15 7.32 -19.10
CA GLY A 463 1.54 8.65 -18.99
C GLY A 463 0.17 8.78 -19.66
N LEU A 464 -0.41 7.67 -20.16
CA LEU A 464 -1.74 7.66 -20.76
C LEU A 464 -2.82 7.83 -19.69
N ASN A 465 -3.36 9.05 -19.60
CA ASN A 465 -4.38 9.43 -18.64
C ASN A 465 -5.80 9.30 -19.20
N GLY A 466 -6.78 9.24 -18.29
CA GLY A 466 -8.20 9.24 -18.63
C GLY A 466 -8.69 7.90 -19.19
N TYR A 467 -9.61 7.95 -20.15
CA TYR A 467 -10.24 6.75 -20.71
C TYR A 467 -10.45 6.84 -22.22
N ALA A 468 -10.57 5.69 -22.87
CA ALA A 468 -10.87 5.56 -24.29
C ALA A 468 -11.96 4.51 -24.50
N VAL A 469 -12.91 4.82 -25.37
CA VAL A 469 -14.00 3.94 -25.80
C VAL A 469 -13.67 3.40 -27.18
N VAL A 470 -13.48 2.09 -27.25
CA VAL A 470 -13.05 1.37 -28.45
C VAL A 470 -14.19 0.49 -28.97
N GLY A 471 -14.14 0.11 -30.25
CA GLY A 471 -15.24 -0.64 -30.87
C GLY A 471 -16.56 0.16 -30.92
N ALA A 472 -16.47 1.49 -30.91
CA ALA A 472 -17.59 2.39 -31.15
C ALA A 472 -18.07 2.32 -32.61
N THR A 473 -19.18 2.98 -32.96
CA THR A 473 -19.63 3.07 -34.36
C THR A 473 -18.75 3.98 -35.23
N ARG A 474 -18.05 4.93 -34.60
CA ARG A 474 -17.04 5.77 -35.24
C ARG A 474 -15.69 5.04 -35.24
N SER A 475 -14.97 5.10 -36.35
CA SER A 475 -13.59 4.59 -36.45
C SER A 475 -12.64 5.45 -35.61
N GLU A 476 -11.63 4.79 -35.07
CA GLU A 476 -10.52 5.38 -34.34
C GLU A 476 -9.49 5.92 -35.36
N VAL A 477 -8.79 6.98 -35.00
CA VAL A 477 -7.65 7.50 -35.77
C VAL A 477 -6.47 6.58 -35.48
N ASP A 478 -5.93 5.94 -36.51
CA ASP A 478 -4.78 5.01 -36.40
C ASP A 478 -3.47 5.78 -36.51
N TYR A 479 -3.20 6.38 -37.67
CA TYR A 479 -2.08 7.28 -37.89
C TYR A 479 -2.37 8.20 -39.09
N THR A 480 -1.52 9.20 -39.28
CA THR A 480 -1.53 10.04 -40.47
C THR A 480 -0.27 9.78 -41.26
N ASP A 481 -0.40 9.35 -42.52
CA ASP A 481 0.74 9.00 -43.37
C ASP A 481 1.50 10.23 -43.90
N GLU A 482 2.54 9.97 -44.70
CA GLU A 482 3.37 10.98 -45.36
C GLU A 482 2.60 11.90 -46.32
N ASN A 483 1.47 11.45 -46.86
CA ASN A 483 0.61 12.23 -47.77
C ASN A 483 -0.41 13.09 -47.02
N GLN A 484 -0.35 13.12 -45.68
CA GLN A 484 -1.30 13.78 -44.79
C GLN A 484 -2.70 13.14 -44.83
N GLU A 485 -2.81 11.87 -45.21
CA GLU A 485 -4.06 11.13 -45.14
C GLU A 485 -4.17 10.42 -43.78
N THR A 486 -5.29 10.66 -43.10
CA THR A 486 -5.60 9.98 -41.84
C THR A 486 -6.14 8.59 -42.15
N GLN A 487 -5.40 7.59 -41.67
CA GLN A 487 -5.84 6.21 -41.68
C GLN A 487 -6.73 5.95 -40.46
N GLU A 488 -7.79 5.19 -40.68
CA GLU A 488 -8.76 4.85 -39.65
C GLU A 488 -8.73 3.35 -39.37
N VAL A 489 -8.94 3.00 -38.11
CA VAL A 489 -9.02 1.62 -37.67
C VAL A 489 -10.18 1.44 -36.70
N ARG A 490 -10.64 0.21 -36.55
CA ARG A 490 -11.60 -0.15 -35.51
C ARG A 490 -11.03 -1.29 -34.70
N TYR A 491 -10.96 -1.14 -33.38
CA TYR A 491 -10.35 -2.13 -32.50
C TYR A 491 -10.83 -3.57 -32.72
N ALA A 492 -12.12 -3.76 -32.96
CA ALA A 492 -12.69 -5.09 -33.25
C ALA A 492 -12.18 -5.71 -34.56
N ASP A 493 -11.94 -4.89 -35.59
CA ASP A 493 -11.56 -5.34 -36.93
C ASP A 493 -10.08 -5.79 -36.96
N ILE A 494 -9.28 -5.28 -36.04
CA ILE A 494 -7.90 -5.69 -35.80
C ILE A 494 -7.79 -6.77 -34.71
N GLY A 495 -8.89 -7.45 -34.34
CA GLY A 495 -8.87 -8.57 -33.39
C GLY A 495 -8.65 -8.15 -31.93
N GLY A 496 -9.01 -6.92 -31.59
CA GLY A 496 -8.94 -6.39 -30.23
C GLY A 496 -10.02 -6.98 -29.30
N GLU A 497 -9.57 -7.61 -28.21
CA GLU A 497 -10.45 -8.23 -27.21
C GLU A 497 -10.29 -7.66 -25.80
N GLY A 498 -9.28 -6.81 -25.58
CA GLY A 498 -9.01 -6.13 -24.32
C GLY A 498 -10.01 -5.02 -23.95
N GLY A 499 -9.94 -4.54 -22.71
CA GLY A 499 -10.82 -3.50 -22.18
C GLY A 499 -12.18 -4.02 -21.67
N VAL A 500 -12.85 -3.20 -20.86
CA VAL A 500 -14.09 -3.61 -20.17
C VAL A 500 -15.30 -3.37 -21.07
N GLY A 501 -16.11 -4.40 -21.31
CA GLY A 501 -17.30 -4.28 -22.16
C GLY A 501 -18.38 -3.35 -21.60
N MET A 502 -18.87 -2.43 -22.43
CA MET A 502 -19.92 -1.44 -22.11
C MET A 502 -21.33 -1.86 -22.57
N GLY A 503 -21.51 -3.14 -22.91
CA GLY A 503 -22.62 -3.56 -23.77
C GLY A 503 -24.04 -3.35 -23.25
N THR A 504 -24.23 -3.08 -21.95
CA THR A 504 -25.54 -2.85 -21.35
C THR A 504 -25.71 -1.42 -20.85
N LEU A 505 -26.95 -0.92 -20.87
CA LEU A 505 -27.28 0.42 -20.36
C LEU A 505 -26.85 0.61 -18.90
N ILE A 506 -26.89 -0.45 -18.09
CA ILE A 506 -26.47 -0.43 -16.69
C ILE A 506 -24.95 -0.20 -16.59
N ARG A 507 -24.14 -0.91 -17.40
CA ARG A 507 -22.68 -0.69 -17.44
C ARG A 507 -22.34 0.71 -17.92
N ARG A 508 -23.03 1.20 -18.96
CA ARG A 508 -22.90 2.58 -19.45
C ARG A 508 -23.21 3.61 -18.37
N ALA A 509 -24.29 3.42 -17.61
CA ALA A 509 -24.66 4.29 -16.50
C ALA A 509 -23.62 4.27 -15.37
N ALA A 510 -23.04 3.12 -15.07
CA ALA A 510 -21.95 3.03 -14.10
C ALA A 510 -20.69 3.75 -14.58
N PHE A 511 -20.29 3.60 -15.85
CA PHE A 511 -19.18 4.36 -16.42
C PHE A 511 -19.46 5.86 -16.46
N ALA A 512 -20.68 6.27 -16.81
CA ALA A 512 -21.10 7.67 -16.75
C ALA A 512 -20.94 8.27 -15.34
N LEU A 513 -21.39 7.53 -14.31
CA LEU A 513 -21.20 7.93 -12.91
C LEU A 513 -19.72 7.96 -12.50
N ARG A 514 -18.92 6.97 -12.91
CA ARG A 514 -17.49 6.89 -12.63
C ARG A 514 -16.76 8.12 -13.18
N PHE A 515 -16.91 8.37 -14.48
CA PHE A 515 -16.25 9.46 -15.19
C PHE A 515 -16.86 10.82 -14.89
N GLY A 516 -18.07 10.87 -14.32
CA GLY A 516 -18.80 12.11 -14.08
C GLY A 516 -19.27 12.77 -15.39
N GLN A 517 -19.51 11.97 -16.42
CA GLN A 517 -19.83 12.38 -17.79
C GLN A 517 -21.07 11.61 -18.25
N LEU A 518 -22.01 12.25 -18.96
CA LEU A 518 -23.28 11.62 -19.38
C LEU A 518 -23.14 10.84 -20.70
N GLU A 519 -22.11 11.19 -21.48
CA GLU A 519 -21.81 10.72 -22.83
C GLU A 519 -21.78 9.20 -22.96
N PRO A 520 -21.21 8.41 -22.02
CA PRO A 520 -21.30 6.94 -22.05
C PRO A 520 -22.72 6.39 -22.20
N VAL A 521 -23.75 7.12 -21.74
CA VAL A 521 -25.17 6.73 -21.82
C VAL A 521 -25.87 7.33 -23.03
N ILE A 522 -25.64 8.62 -23.31
CA ILE A 522 -26.43 9.38 -24.30
C ILE A 522 -25.85 9.35 -25.72
N SER A 523 -24.57 8.99 -25.86
CA SER A 523 -23.89 8.98 -27.15
C SER A 523 -24.34 7.82 -28.02
N ASN A 524 -24.63 8.10 -29.30
CA ASN A 524 -24.93 7.09 -30.31
C ASN A 524 -23.69 6.31 -30.77
N PHE A 525 -22.49 6.72 -30.34
CA PHE A 525 -21.24 6.03 -30.66
C PHE A 525 -21.05 4.74 -29.86
N VAL A 526 -21.61 4.68 -28.64
CA VAL A 526 -21.45 3.55 -27.73
C VAL A 526 -22.48 2.47 -28.04
N THR A 527 -22.03 1.28 -28.43
CA THR A 527 -22.86 0.13 -28.81
C THR A 527 -22.76 -1.02 -27.81
N SER A 528 -23.43 -2.14 -28.09
CA SER A 528 -23.29 -3.37 -27.31
C SER A 528 -21.87 -3.93 -27.32
N ASP A 529 -21.12 -3.61 -28.38
CA ASP A 529 -19.81 -4.18 -28.69
C ASP A 529 -18.68 -3.26 -28.23
N SER A 530 -19.02 -2.03 -27.83
CA SER A 530 -18.04 -1.06 -27.33
C SER A 530 -17.42 -1.49 -26.01
N ARG A 531 -16.14 -1.20 -25.87
CA ARG A 531 -15.33 -1.47 -24.68
C ARG A 531 -14.66 -0.19 -24.20
N VAL A 532 -14.21 -0.19 -22.95
CA VAL A 532 -13.51 0.96 -22.37
C VAL A 532 -12.20 0.56 -21.73
N PHE A 533 -11.16 1.33 -22.04
CA PHE A 533 -9.89 1.36 -21.33
C PHE A 533 -9.88 2.61 -20.45
N TYR A 534 -9.63 2.46 -19.15
CA TYR A 534 -9.63 3.61 -18.21
C TYR A 534 -8.57 3.52 -17.09
N VAL A 535 -7.79 2.45 -17.06
CA VAL A 535 -6.51 2.37 -16.37
C VAL A 535 -5.52 2.05 -17.48
N ARG A 536 -4.99 3.13 -18.08
CA ARG A 536 -4.22 3.10 -19.32
C ARG A 536 -2.73 3.32 -19.09
N ASP A 537 -2.38 3.96 -17.98
CA ASP A 537 -1.00 4.01 -17.54
C ASP A 537 -0.53 2.63 -17.07
N VAL A 538 0.64 2.20 -17.53
CA VAL A 538 1.25 0.90 -17.22
C VAL A 538 1.46 0.72 -15.73
N ARG A 539 1.93 1.76 -15.02
CA ARG A 539 2.24 1.71 -13.59
C ARG A 539 0.97 1.67 -12.75
N ASP A 540 0.01 2.55 -13.05
CA ASP A 540 -1.30 2.54 -12.39
C ASP A 540 -1.97 1.16 -12.49
N ARG A 541 -1.74 0.46 -13.60
CA ARG A 541 -2.25 -0.89 -13.85
C ARG A 541 -1.69 -1.92 -12.89
N VAL A 542 -0.37 -2.00 -12.82
CA VAL A 542 0.32 -3.00 -11.98
C VAL A 542 0.13 -2.68 -10.50
N GLU A 543 0.17 -1.39 -10.11
CA GLU A 543 -0.09 -0.94 -8.74
C GLU A 543 -1.51 -1.26 -8.28
N LYS A 544 -2.49 -1.14 -9.19
CA LYS A 544 -3.89 -1.48 -8.87
C LYS A 544 -4.10 -2.99 -8.72
N LEU A 545 -3.44 -3.81 -9.55
CA LEU A 545 -3.55 -5.27 -9.47
C LEU A 545 -2.81 -5.84 -8.26
N ALA A 546 -1.65 -5.31 -7.93
CA ALA A 546 -0.82 -5.80 -6.83
C ALA A 546 -0.40 -4.64 -5.90
N PRO A 547 -1.34 -4.04 -5.14
CA PRO A 547 -1.08 -2.88 -4.27
C PRO A 547 -0.20 -3.21 -3.04
N PHE A 548 0.23 -4.46 -2.92
CA PHE A 548 1.13 -4.97 -1.89
C PHE A 548 2.59 -5.05 -2.37
N LEU A 549 2.84 -4.84 -3.67
CA LEU A 549 4.18 -4.68 -4.24
C LEU A 549 4.47 -3.20 -4.44
N LEU A 550 5.75 -2.84 -4.46
CA LEU A 550 6.21 -1.52 -4.88
C LEU A 550 6.83 -1.67 -6.27
N PHE A 551 6.45 -0.80 -7.21
CA PHE A 551 6.94 -0.88 -8.59
C PHE A 551 7.98 0.19 -8.88
N ASP A 552 8.83 -0.11 -9.86
CA ASP A 552 9.77 0.85 -10.40
C ASP A 552 9.06 2.05 -11.03
N ALA A 553 9.78 3.16 -11.11
CA ALA A 553 9.28 4.41 -11.67
C ALA A 553 9.22 4.40 -13.20
N ASP A 554 10.01 3.52 -13.82
CA ASP A 554 10.37 3.55 -15.24
C ASP A 554 10.10 2.16 -15.88
N PRO A 555 8.86 1.91 -16.34
CA PRO A 555 8.55 0.80 -17.24
C PRO A 555 9.33 0.96 -18.53
N TYR A 556 9.78 -0.13 -19.13
CA TYR A 556 10.42 -0.06 -20.45
C TYR A 556 9.69 -0.95 -21.47
N PRO A 557 9.47 -0.47 -22.71
CA PRO A 557 8.86 -1.25 -23.77
C PRO A 557 9.85 -2.26 -24.34
N VAL A 558 9.33 -3.43 -24.72
CA VAL A 558 10.07 -4.51 -25.40
C VAL A 558 9.22 -4.99 -26.58
N LEU A 559 9.88 -5.20 -27.72
CA LEU A 559 9.27 -5.76 -28.92
C LEU A 559 9.45 -7.28 -28.91
N ILE A 560 8.36 -8.02 -28.75
CA ILE A 560 8.39 -9.48 -28.71
C ILE A 560 7.14 -10.06 -29.38
N ASP A 561 7.32 -11.09 -30.20
CA ASP A 561 6.23 -11.82 -30.89
C ASP A 561 5.24 -10.91 -31.63
N GLY A 562 5.73 -9.86 -32.30
CA GLY A 562 4.89 -8.93 -33.06
C GLY A 562 4.17 -7.87 -32.21
N ARG A 563 4.47 -7.77 -30.91
CA ARG A 563 3.78 -6.91 -29.94
C ARG A 563 4.73 -6.00 -29.18
N ILE A 564 4.17 -4.96 -28.58
CA ILE A 564 4.83 -4.08 -27.63
C ILE A 564 4.37 -4.49 -26.22
N LEU A 565 5.30 -4.98 -25.40
CA LEU A 565 5.07 -5.27 -23.99
C LEU A 565 5.89 -4.31 -23.14
N TYR A 566 5.28 -3.68 -22.15
CA TYR A 566 6.04 -2.98 -21.11
C TYR A 566 6.46 -3.98 -20.04
N VAL A 567 7.70 -3.90 -19.61
CA VAL A 567 8.22 -4.64 -18.46
C VAL A 567 8.36 -3.68 -17.29
N VAL A 568 7.82 -4.07 -16.13
CA VAL A 568 7.91 -3.29 -14.90
C VAL A 568 8.53 -4.15 -13.81
N ASP A 569 9.52 -3.60 -13.13
CA ASP A 569 10.15 -4.22 -11.97
C ASP A 569 9.30 -4.05 -10.71
N GLY A 570 9.06 -5.15 -10.01
CA GLY A 570 8.25 -5.24 -8.80
C GLY A 570 9.07 -5.71 -7.60
N TYR A 571 8.94 -4.96 -6.51
CA TYR A 571 9.73 -5.13 -5.30
C TYR A 571 8.84 -5.50 -4.11
N THR A 572 9.29 -6.51 -3.36
CA THR A 572 8.76 -6.79 -2.02
C THR A 572 9.59 -6.06 -0.98
N THR A 573 8.94 -5.41 -0.01
CA THR A 573 9.64 -4.66 1.05
C THR A 573 9.01 -4.87 2.40
N THR A 574 9.80 -4.67 3.46
CA THR A 574 9.30 -4.53 4.83
C THR A 574 10.17 -3.57 5.63
N ASP A 575 9.60 -2.99 6.68
CA ASP A 575 10.30 -2.21 7.72
C ASP A 575 10.56 -3.05 8.99
N ARG A 576 10.25 -4.36 8.94
CA ARG A 576 10.26 -5.27 10.11
C ARG A 576 11.37 -6.31 10.11
N TYR A 577 12.36 -6.21 9.22
CA TYR A 577 13.48 -7.15 9.23
C TYR A 577 14.36 -6.91 10.47
N PRO A 578 14.52 -7.88 11.40
CA PRO A 578 15.32 -7.71 12.60
C PRO A 578 16.76 -7.27 12.32
N TYR A 579 17.23 -6.26 13.04
CA TYR A 579 18.58 -5.69 13.01
C TYR A 579 19.03 -5.07 11.69
N SER A 580 18.21 -5.07 10.63
CA SER A 580 18.63 -4.49 9.36
C SER A 580 18.50 -2.96 9.37
N GLN A 581 19.50 -2.28 8.82
CA GLN A 581 19.54 -0.84 8.66
C GLN A 581 18.50 -0.37 7.63
N PHE A 582 17.84 0.77 7.89
CA PHE A 582 16.94 1.37 6.89
C PHE A 582 17.73 1.90 5.69
N ALA A 583 17.20 1.67 4.49
CA ALA A 583 17.74 2.26 3.28
C ALA A 583 17.60 3.80 3.30
N SER A 584 18.57 4.49 2.71
CA SER A 584 18.44 5.92 2.41
C SER A 584 17.57 6.07 1.16
N SER A 585 16.40 6.68 1.29
CA SER A 585 15.48 6.91 0.17
C SER A 585 15.65 8.26 -0.52
N GLY A 586 16.59 9.10 -0.05
CA GLY A 586 16.76 10.48 -0.52
C GLY A 586 17.22 10.62 -1.96
N GLU A 587 17.88 9.59 -2.51
CA GLU A 587 18.37 9.55 -3.89
C GLU A 587 17.45 8.78 -4.84
N LEU A 588 16.36 8.19 -4.33
CA LEU A 588 15.40 7.44 -5.14
C LEU A 588 14.48 8.40 -5.92
N PRO A 589 14.08 8.05 -7.16
CA PRO A 589 13.09 8.82 -7.91
C PRO A 589 11.81 9.02 -7.10
N ARG A 590 11.27 10.24 -7.05
CA ARG A 590 10.01 10.55 -6.31
C ARG A 590 8.80 9.80 -6.85
N ALA A 591 8.88 9.40 -8.11
CA ALA A 591 7.89 8.59 -8.80
C ALA A 591 7.94 7.13 -8.34
N SER A 592 9.09 6.63 -7.86
CA SER A 592 9.23 5.28 -7.32
C SER A 592 8.44 5.14 -6.02
N GLY A 593 7.72 4.02 -5.87
CA GLY A 593 7.01 3.67 -4.65
C GLY A 593 7.92 3.58 -3.42
N LEU A 594 9.22 3.30 -3.61
CA LEU A 594 10.20 3.15 -2.53
C LEU A 594 10.57 4.48 -1.86
N SER A 595 10.49 5.61 -2.57
CA SER A 595 10.93 6.92 -2.04
C SER A 595 10.08 7.41 -0.85
N ARG A 596 8.81 6.98 -0.78
CA ARG A 596 7.82 7.42 0.21
C ARG A 596 7.72 6.49 1.42
N HIS A 597 8.40 5.35 1.39
CA HIS A 597 8.30 4.32 2.42
C HIS A 597 9.66 4.11 3.07
N ARG A 598 9.66 3.85 4.39
CA ARG A 598 10.84 3.34 5.08
C ARG A 598 10.86 1.83 4.91
N PHE A 599 12.01 1.29 4.55
CA PHE A 599 12.22 -0.15 4.44
C PHE A 599 13.63 -0.51 4.89
N ASN A 600 13.76 -1.69 5.48
CA ASN A 600 15.04 -2.29 5.83
C ASN A 600 15.22 -3.69 5.24
N TYR A 601 14.39 -4.02 4.26
CA TYR A 601 14.46 -5.22 3.42
C TYR A 601 13.88 -4.88 2.06
N VAL A 602 14.52 -5.36 1.00
CA VAL A 602 14.02 -5.23 -0.37
C VAL A 602 14.50 -6.39 -1.23
N ARG A 603 13.61 -6.90 -2.08
CA ARG A 603 13.93 -7.85 -3.15
C ARG A 603 13.18 -7.47 -4.41
N ASN A 604 13.86 -7.53 -5.55
CA ASN A 604 13.24 -7.48 -6.88
C ASN A 604 12.66 -8.87 -7.18
N SER A 605 11.58 -9.23 -6.49
CA SER A 605 11.04 -10.60 -6.51
C SER A 605 10.07 -10.84 -7.66
N VAL A 606 9.57 -9.77 -8.29
CA VAL A 606 8.50 -9.85 -9.30
C VAL A 606 8.86 -9.01 -10.51
N LYS A 607 8.56 -9.51 -11.70
CA LYS A 607 8.48 -8.70 -12.93
C LYS A 607 7.06 -8.76 -13.46
N ALA A 608 6.52 -7.64 -13.89
CA ALA A 608 5.22 -7.56 -14.54
C ALA A 608 5.41 -7.26 -16.02
N THR A 609 4.64 -7.91 -16.90
CA THR A 609 4.53 -7.53 -18.30
C THR A 609 3.15 -6.97 -18.57
N VAL A 610 3.06 -5.86 -19.31
CA VAL A 610 1.80 -5.23 -19.72
C VAL A 610 1.75 -5.12 -21.24
N ASP A 611 0.79 -5.80 -21.87
CA ASP A 611 0.58 -5.72 -23.32
C ASP A 611 -0.02 -4.35 -23.68
N ALA A 612 0.63 -3.58 -24.55
CA ALA A 612 0.20 -2.24 -24.92
C ALA A 612 -1.14 -2.23 -25.69
N PHE A 613 -1.45 -3.31 -26.40
CA PHE A 613 -2.62 -3.43 -27.26
C PHE A 613 -3.85 -3.91 -26.48
N THR A 614 -3.73 -5.04 -25.77
CA THR A 614 -4.84 -5.64 -25.01
C THR A 614 -4.95 -5.10 -23.59
N GLY A 615 -3.84 -4.59 -23.05
CA GLY A 615 -3.69 -4.32 -21.63
C GLY A 615 -3.57 -5.58 -20.78
N GLU A 616 -3.33 -6.77 -21.30
CA GLU A 616 -3.12 -7.94 -20.42
C GLU A 616 -1.94 -7.70 -19.47
N VAL A 617 -2.06 -8.13 -18.20
CA VAL A 617 -0.98 -8.03 -17.20
C VAL A 617 -0.65 -9.41 -16.68
N ILE A 618 0.62 -9.78 -16.77
CA ILE A 618 1.15 -11.04 -16.25
C ILE A 618 2.25 -10.72 -15.23
N PHE A 619 2.16 -11.31 -14.04
CA PHE A 619 3.18 -11.22 -13.00
C PHE A 619 4.02 -12.50 -12.99
N TYR A 620 5.34 -12.33 -13.01
CA TYR A 620 6.33 -13.39 -12.94
C TYR A 620 7.09 -13.28 -11.63
N VAL A 621 7.12 -14.35 -10.85
CA VAL A 621 7.99 -14.44 -9.66
C VAL A 621 9.39 -14.81 -10.16
N VAL A 622 10.35 -13.90 -9.97
CA VAL A 622 11.74 -14.08 -10.39
C VAL A 622 12.66 -14.49 -9.24
N ASP A 623 12.30 -14.16 -8.00
CA ASP A 623 12.96 -14.64 -6.78
C ASP A 623 11.99 -15.52 -5.99
N GLU A 624 11.96 -16.82 -6.30
CA GLU A 624 11.13 -17.81 -5.59
C GLU A 624 11.58 -18.01 -4.13
N GLY A 625 12.80 -17.57 -3.77
CA GLY A 625 13.34 -17.68 -2.43
C GLY A 625 12.85 -16.60 -1.48
N ASP A 626 12.21 -15.54 -1.98
CA ASP A 626 11.70 -14.45 -1.16
C ASP A 626 10.43 -14.85 -0.39
N PRO A 627 10.46 -14.85 0.96
CA PRO A 627 9.29 -15.25 1.76
C PRO A 627 8.11 -14.30 1.62
N LEU A 628 8.33 -13.01 1.29
CA LEU A 628 7.26 -12.04 1.13
C LEU A 628 6.41 -12.34 -0.10
N VAL A 629 7.02 -12.52 -1.27
CA VAL A 629 6.28 -12.90 -2.49
C VAL A 629 5.58 -14.26 -2.32
N ALA A 630 6.23 -15.22 -1.65
CA ALA A 630 5.63 -16.53 -1.38
C ALA A 630 4.38 -16.43 -0.47
N SER A 631 4.40 -15.56 0.54
CA SER A 631 3.24 -15.31 1.41
C SER A 631 2.09 -14.68 0.64
N TYR A 632 2.37 -13.68 -0.21
CA TYR A 632 1.34 -13.07 -1.07
C TYR A 632 0.79 -14.04 -2.11
N GLY A 633 1.61 -14.92 -2.67
CA GLY A 633 1.16 -15.95 -3.62
C GLY A 633 0.25 -17.02 -3.02
N GLN A 634 0.29 -17.21 -1.69
CA GLN A 634 -0.62 -18.12 -0.98
C GLN A 634 -1.96 -17.46 -0.59
N ALA A 635 -1.95 -16.13 -0.43
CA ALA A 635 -3.08 -15.33 0.03
C ALA A 635 -4.11 -15.10 -1.08
#